data_AF-A0ABD3NS61-F1
#
_entry.id   AF-A0ABD3NS61-F1
#
_cell.length_a   1.000
_cell.length_b   1.000
_cell.length_c   1.000
_cell.angle_alpha   90.00
_cell.angle_beta   90.00
_cell.angle_gamma   90.00
#
_symmetry.space_group_name_H-M   'P 1'
#
loop_
_entity.id
_entity.type
_entity.pdbx_description
1 polymer ?
#
loop_
_entity_poly.entity_id
_entity_poly.type
_entity_poly.pdbx_seq_one_letter_code
_entity_poly.pdbx_strand_id
1 'polypeptide(L)'
;MKFSSPLLAASLGIVPSSAGRLRDLSSSWEGGHEWYHGPPPPEWDGSWGNSGKASSKSGKGSSKSGKGSSKSSKGSSKSSKGSSKSGKGEDKSYVWVWVPDSPSWNDHGWEHKPPKDDDWGGWHGNGPPVTQDDDHPWGSGWESDGHTGYYKPNPDGSAGWANDGHYPGTYAEFVNQDVAHYDPSSDGNAYSLNDYNHVTDLCYASCSGDVCTYNVHVDLYASEFGAITFEECEDVGPFPTITMEVGKTYRFVQKDRTNYVHPIGFGYHPDSPHQGLPEIDSSNPPPGTDGSCAKDRSCPSVDYFLNMDKISTTQYENMMAHPIHDWVNYGTFSAELVFPKGSGYAYDIFYWCHIHGFMGGRIKLLKNGDLVNKMNFPIHKLYFAPPSSYDKECGTYGLEDFQLPHPECPHRFVCNVNSVSDSAISSFASCLESMNCHMFAGMTTYSTQGNVALFLQEMIPHHQNAVNMAKSLLKKWSERCDDLGTSETDDCIMEGLLRSIVNSQNAQIQLMRDLLASNGWKEFEDCPVKMSSFEEFMQKGDAGSNYEHSYSNDSGMSSAHDWHGSKNDDDSWGDDGYDDDGSWGDDGHDDDDSWGDDGNKGKYGHRALSDSSTGGICKITCSSDSDVCDIYVHVNLFETVLGAFTFDECGDQPYPTIGLEIGKTYRFIQKELNNYYHPLGFAYFADGAHANKKEVEDQYLKYKINNEEVGLDNYEPKFFYSPKEWGGFGTFNVEFTVPDNHEEDLFYFCHIHEFMSGRIKLLQNGDPESYKNVPEIPYKQEFQDSSFDKSCGTMHLGDFQLPHPECPHKFVCNGSDENHFAQCLEAMNCAMMVGMTTYVFDKNDGDVALFNHQMIPHHENAVNMAKALMHEDILHCSDITSDTDDCKMDGLLHEIVNNQNYQIQQMRSILEGDGFPEFNDCIVNIRPSYHLRA
;
A
#
# COMPACT_ATOMS: atom_id res chain seq x y z
N MET A 1 -18.43 26.01 16.78
CA MET A 1 -18.25 27.36 17.40
C MET A 1 -16.92 27.39 18.15
N LYS A 2 -16.27 28.55 18.34
CA LYS A 2 -14.94 28.60 19.01
C LYS A 2 -15.03 28.36 20.52
N PHE A 3 -14.32 27.33 20.99
CA PHE A 3 -13.78 27.24 22.35
C PHE A 3 -12.30 26.84 22.27
N SER A 4 -11.55 27.09 23.34
CA SER A 4 -10.11 26.85 23.40
C SER A 4 -9.70 26.31 24.76
N SER A 5 -8.90 25.24 24.77
CA SER A 5 -8.49 24.50 25.96
C SER A 5 -7.01 24.72 26.27
N PRO A 6 -6.63 24.99 27.54
CA PRO A 6 -5.22 25.10 27.95
C PRO A 6 -4.69 23.79 28.56
N LEU A 7 -3.39 23.55 28.36
CA LEU A 7 -2.60 22.51 29.05
C LEU A 7 -2.70 22.59 30.57
N LEU A 8 -2.83 21.44 31.24
CA LEU A 8 -2.06 21.14 32.46
C LEU A 8 -2.03 19.64 32.80
N ALA A 9 -0.96 19.18 33.43
CA ALA A 9 -0.67 17.76 33.66
C ALA A 9 -0.74 17.33 35.15
N ALA A 10 -0.64 16.01 35.34
CA ALA A 10 -0.31 15.27 36.56
C ALA A 10 -1.39 15.10 37.67
N SER A 11 -1.81 13.85 37.87
CA SER A 11 -2.00 13.30 39.23
C SER A 11 -1.91 11.76 39.26
N LEU A 12 -0.72 11.23 39.58
CA LEU A 12 -0.55 9.86 40.08
C LEU A 12 -0.24 9.91 41.58
N GLY A 13 -1.02 9.19 42.39
CA GLY A 13 -0.94 9.25 43.85
C GLY A 13 -1.12 7.87 44.50
N ILE A 14 0.01 7.19 44.76
CA ILE A 14 0.03 5.90 45.47
C ILE A 14 0.69 6.10 46.84
N VAL A 15 0.01 5.65 47.91
CA VAL A 15 0.53 5.62 49.28
C VAL A 15 0.33 4.20 49.84
N PRO A 16 1.35 3.56 50.43
CA PRO A 16 1.37 2.10 50.59
C PRO A 16 0.71 1.60 51.89
N SER A 17 0.34 0.32 51.88
CA SER A 17 0.13 -0.49 53.10
C SER A 17 1.30 -1.47 53.31
N SER A 18 1.40 -2.10 54.48
CA SER A 18 2.68 -2.69 54.93
C SER A 18 2.57 -3.96 55.79
N ALA A 19 3.72 -4.65 55.88
CA ALA A 19 4.21 -5.52 56.97
C ALA A 19 4.35 -7.03 56.64
N GLY A 20 5.57 -7.54 56.86
CA GLY A 20 5.94 -8.95 56.62
C GLY A 20 7.41 -9.25 56.97
N ARG A 21 7.86 -8.88 58.17
CA ARG A 21 9.28 -8.97 58.61
C ARG A 21 9.55 -10.27 59.40
N LEU A 22 10.68 -10.98 59.15
CA LEU A 22 11.69 -11.38 60.17
C LEU A 22 12.75 -12.40 59.68
N ARG A 23 14.03 -12.08 60.01
CA ARG A 23 15.18 -12.98 60.27
C ARG A 23 15.83 -13.72 59.10
N ASP A 24 17.13 -14.03 59.08
CA ASP A 24 18.40 -13.59 59.72
C ASP A 24 19.36 -14.81 59.73
N LEU A 25 20.68 -14.55 59.70
CA LEU A 25 21.86 -15.45 59.86
C LEU A 25 22.61 -15.75 58.52
N SER A 26 23.74 -15.09 58.22
CA SER A 26 25.13 -15.25 58.76
C SER A 26 25.89 -16.46 58.15
N SER A 27 27.19 -16.43 57.79
CA SER A 27 28.22 -15.36 57.75
C SER A 27 29.60 -15.93 57.35
N SER A 28 30.46 -15.16 56.65
CA SER A 28 31.96 -15.09 56.74
C SER A 28 32.55 -14.49 55.45
N TRP A 29 33.34 -13.41 55.41
CA TRP A 29 34.72 -13.19 55.91
C TRP A 29 35.81 -13.92 55.10
N GLU A 30 36.94 -13.31 54.70
CA GLU A 30 37.51 -11.94 54.87
C GLU A 30 37.67 -11.25 53.47
N GLY A 31 38.38 -10.15 53.15
CA GLY A 31 39.28 -9.16 53.81
C GLY A 31 40.31 -8.63 52.78
N GLY A 32 40.88 -7.42 52.80
CA GLY A 32 40.74 -6.21 53.64
C GLY A 32 41.80 -5.13 53.27
N HIS A 33 41.76 -3.93 53.91
CA HIS A 33 42.75 -2.81 53.83
C HIS A 33 42.82 -2.03 52.48
N GLU A 34 43.09 -0.71 52.38
CA GLU A 34 43.37 0.42 53.32
C GLU A 34 42.75 1.75 52.73
N TRP A 35 42.01 2.61 53.47
CA TRP A 35 42.43 3.82 54.25
C TRP A 35 43.12 4.97 53.44
N TYR A 36 42.84 6.29 53.57
CA TYR A 36 41.84 7.10 54.33
C TYR A 36 41.90 8.63 53.96
N HIS A 37 40.83 9.41 54.29
CA HIS A 37 40.72 10.87 54.64
C HIS A 37 39.90 11.87 53.77
N GLY A 38 39.04 12.69 54.43
CA GLY A 38 38.48 14.00 53.99
C GLY A 38 39.13 15.20 54.74
N PRO A 39 38.55 16.42 54.95
CA PRO A 39 37.14 16.90 54.83
C PRO A 39 36.97 18.36 54.22
N PRO A 40 35.80 19.08 54.32
CA PRO A 40 35.56 20.48 53.87
C PRO A 40 35.32 21.47 55.07
N PRO A 41 34.65 22.66 54.98
CA PRO A 41 34.59 23.81 54.02
C PRO A 41 35.19 25.10 54.71
N PRO A 42 34.54 26.30 54.97
CA PRO A 42 33.67 27.26 54.23
C PRO A 42 34.12 28.77 54.26
N GLU A 43 33.40 29.73 53.63
CA GLU A 43 33.17 31.18 54.01
C GLU A 43 32.27 31.90 52.93
N TRP A 44 31.12 32.56 53.21
CA TRP A 44 30.78 33.92 53.77
C TRP A 44 30.89 35.12 52.78
N ASP A 45 30.06 36.19 52.76
CA ASP A 45 28.71 36.50 53.32
C ASP A 45 28.13 37.83 52.70
N GLY A 46 26.81 38.09 52.80
CA GLY A 46 26.12 39.40 52.65
C GLY A 46 25.50 39.73 51.26
N SER A 47 24.17 39.94 51.03
CA SER A 47 23.11 40.80 51.66
C SER A 47 23.18 42.29 51.21
N TRP A 48 22.13 43.07 50.87
CA TRP A 48 20.64 43.06 50.98
C TRP A 48 19.99 43.51 49.63
N GLY A 49 18.72 43.25 49.27
CA GLY A 49 17.45 43.93 49.69
C GLY A 49 17.11 45.20 48.84
N ASN A 50 15.87 45.64 48.58
CA ASN A 50 14.52 45.15 48.91
C ASN A 50 13.43 45.84 48.02
N SER A 51 12.23 45.24 47.90
CA SER A 51 10.89 45.83 47.64
C SER A 51 10.61 46.79 46.45
N GLY A 52 9.66 46.38 45.57
CA GLY A 52 8.25 46.79 45.78
C GLY A 52 7.48 47.65 44.74
N LYS A 53 6.33 47.11 44.28
CA LYS A 53 5.06 47.78 43.88
C LYS A 53 4.96 48.71 42.64
N ALA A 54 4.48 48.10 41.54
CA ALA A 54 3.12 48.25 41.00
C ALA A 54 2.59 49.56 40.33
N SER A 55 1.53 49.32 39.53
CA SER A 55 0.49 50.23 38.98
C SER A 55 0.79 51.11 37.74
N SER A 56 0.54 50.52 36.57
CA SER A 56 -0.55 50.89 35.63
C SER A 56 -0.61 52.26 34.91
N LYS A 57 -1.23 52.20 33.73
CA LYS A 57 -1.79 53.28 32.87
C LYS A 57 -0.78 54.06 32.01
N SER A 58 -1.11 54.50 30.78
CA SER A 58 -2.04 54.00 29.73
C SER A 58 -2.06 55.04 28.59
N GLY A 59 -2.21 54.60 27.33
CA GLY A 59 -2.98 55.38 26.35
C GLY A 59 -2.25 55.91 25.10
N LYS A 60 -2.64 55.33 23.95
CA LYS A 60 -3.08 55.98 22.69
C LYS A 60 -2.31 57.22 22.18
N GLY A 61 -1.85 57.16 20.92
CA GLY A 61 -1.33 58.34 20.20
C GLY A 61 -0.99 58.15 18.72
N SER A 62 -1.95 57.74 17.88
CA SER A 62 -1.73 57.68 16.42
C SER A 62 -1.64 59.08 15.78
N SER A 63 -0.80 59.28 14.75
CA SER A 63 -1.25 59.83 13.43
C SER A 63 -0.15 60.12 12.38
N LYS A 64 -0.35 59.52 11.20
CA LYS A 64 -0.35 60.11 9.84
C LYS A 64 0.68 61.21 9.43
N SER A 65 1.56 60.79 8.51
CA SER A 65 1.84 61.40 7.16
C SER A 65 2.32 62.85 7.00
N GLY A 66 3.37 63.03 6.17
CA GLY A 66 3.67 64.31 5.51
C GLY A 66 4.79 64.18 4.45
N LYS A 67 4.50 64.52 3.18
CA LYS A 67 5.50 64.54 2.09
C LYS A 67 6.28 65.87 2.06
N GLY A 68 7.57 65.84 1.72
CA GLY A 68 8.37 67.04 1.45
C GLY A 68 9.65 66.72 0.67
N SER A 69 9.79 67.23 -0.55
CA SER A 69 10.87 66.83 -1.49
C SER A 69 11.96 67.90 -1.62
N SER A 70 13.22 67.49 -1.76
CA SER A 70 14.24 68.30 -2.47
C SER A 70 15.34 67.49 -3.17
N LYS A 71 15.74 68.05 -4.31
CA LYS A 71 16.75 67.66 -5.32
C LYS A 71 18.19 67.68 -4.76
N SER A 72 19.24 67.08 -5.35
CA SER A 72 19.39 66.18 -6.53
C SER A 72 20.87 65.84 -6.79
N SER A 73 21.17 64.75 -7.52
CA SER A 73 22.12 64.77 -8.65
C SER A 73 21.88 63.57 -9.60
N LYS A 74 22.53 63.51 -10.77
CA LYS A 74 22.33 62.48 -11.81
C LYS A 74 23.67 61.90 -12.30
N GLY A 75 23.67 60.63 -12.68
CA GLY A 75 24.68 59.99 -13.53
C GLY A 75 24.11 58.69 -14.11
N SER A 76 24.12 58.54 -15.44
CA SER A 76 23.45 57.42 -16.14
C SER A 76 24.43 56.44 -16.76
N SER A 77 24.02 55.19 -16.92
CA SER A 77 24.56 54.26 -17.93
C SER A 77 23.44 53.35 -18.49
N LYS A 78 23.71 52.73 -19.64
CA LYS A 78 22.79 51.82 -20.36
C LYS A 78 23.59 50.71 -21.04
N SER A 79 23.06 49.48 -20.99
CA SER A 79 23.15 48.38 -21.97
C SER A 79 24.33 48.27 -22.96
N SER A 80 24.98 47.09 -23.03
CA SER A 80 25.25 46.37 -24.30
C SER A 80 25.86 44.97 -24.08
N LYS A 81 25.88 44.15 -25.15
CA LYS A 81 26.28 42.72 -25.18
C LYS A 81 27.80 42.51 -25.41
N GLY A 82 28.31 41.36 -24.97
CA GLY A 82 29.55 40.71 -25.45
C GLY A 82 29.71 39.34 -24.76
N SER A 83 29.71 38.19 -25.44
CA SER A 83 30.78 37.64 -26.31
C SER A 83 32.13 37.47 -25.61
N SER A 84 32.44 36.23 -25.20
CA SER A 84 33.73 35.79 -24.65
C SER A 84 34.59 35.09 -25.71
N LYS A 85 35.93 35.21 -25.61
CA LYS A 85 36.90 34.47 -26.44
C LYS A 85 38.21 34.18 -25.70
N SER A 86 38.48 32.88 -25.54
CA SER A 86 39.77 32.17 -25.54
C SER A 86 41.11 32.87 -25.20
N GLY A 87 41.82 32.27 -24.23
CA GLY A 87 43.30 32.28 -24.07
C GLY A 87 43.69 31.25 -23.00
N LYS A 88 44.22 30.07 -23.35
CA LYS A 88 45.66 29.72 -23.44
C LYS A 88 46.45 30.01 -22.14
N GLY A 89 47.10 29.05 -21.46
CA GLY A 89 47.24 27.59 -21.67
C GLY A 89 48.71 27.14 -21.58
N GLU A 90 48.98 25.88 -21.21
CA GLU A 90 50.33 25.27 -21.30
C GLU A 90 50.25 23.73 -21.47
N ASP A 91 51.20 23.13 -22.21
CA ASP A 91 51.10 21.79 -22.80
C ASP A 91 51.93 20.70 -22.10
N LYS A 92 51.44 19.44 -22.13
CA LYS A 92 52.28 18.22 -22.15
C LYS A 92 51.74 17.11 -23.07
N SER A 93 51.99 17.29 -24.37
CA SER A 93 52.28 16.27 -25.39
C SER A 93 51.69 14.84 -25.24
N TYR A 94 50.79 14.49 -26.16
CA TYR A 94 50.64 13.10 -26.64
C TYR A 94 51.21 12.97 -28.06
N VAL A 95 51.76 11.80 -28.39
CA VAL A 95 52.37 11.51 -29.71
C VAL A 95 51.38 10.72 -30.55
N TRP A 96 51.08 11.22 -31.75
CA TRP A 96 50.23 10.52 -32.71
C TRP A 96 50.98 9.37 -33.38
N VAL A 97 50.37 8.18 -33.38
CA VAL A 97 50.74 7.04 -34.22
C VAL A 97 49.54 6.70 -35.09
N TRP A 98 49.76 6.46 -36.38
CA TRP A 98 48.71 6.33 -37.39
C TRP A 98 48.89 4.98 -38.12
N VAL A 99 47.98 4.03 -37.88
CA VAL A 99 47.93 2.69 -38.49
C VAL A 99 46.46 2.36 -38.77
N PRO A 100 46.10 1.74 -39.92
CA PRO A 100 44.76 1.94 -40.50
C PRO A 100 43.86 0.70 -40.50
N ASP A 101 42.61 0.93 -40.93
CA ASP A 101 41.69 0.05 -41.67
C ASP A 101 41.59 -1.43 -41.28
N SER A 102 40.44 -1.80 -40.70
CA SER A 102 40.01 -3.18 -40.50
C SER A 102 39.72 -3.90 -41.84
N PRO A 103 40.34 -5.06 -42.12
CA PRO A 103 40.13 -5.79 -43.36
C PRO A 103 38.82 -6.58 -43.35
N SER A 104 38.05 -6.47 -44.43
CA SER A 104 36.94 -7.39 -44.73
C SER A 104 37.45 -8.78 -45.12
N TRP A 105 36.66 -9.82 -44.79
CA TRP A 105 36.93 -11.20 -45.19
C TRP A 105 35.66 -11.86 -45.72
N ASN A 106 35.65 -12.12 -47.03
CA ASN A 106 34.73 -13.05 -47.67
C ASN A 106 35.44 -14.41 -47.90
N ASP A 107 34.63 -15.46 -48.01
CA ASP A 107 34.88 -16.71 -48.75
C ASP A 107 36.27 -17.36 -48.69
N HIS A 108 36.34 -18.49 -47.97
CA HIS A 108 36.76 -19.75 -48.61
C HIS A 108 36.04 -20.94 -47.95
N GLY A 109 35.04 -21.49 -48.65
CA GLY A 109 34.27 -22.65 -48.17
C GLY A 109 34.97 -24.00 -48.40
N TRP A 110 34.45 -25.03 -47.74
CA TRP A 110 34.71 -26.44 -48.06
C TRP A 110 33.38 -27.21 -48.15
N GLU A 111 33.21 -27.97 -49.23
CA GLU A 111 32.01 -28.79 -49.43
C GLU A 111 32.02 -30.03 -48.55
N HIS A 112 30.89 -30.35 -47.91
CA HIS A 112 30.53 -31.75 -47.64
C HIS A 112 29.03 -31.95 -47.85
N LYS A 113 28.68 -32.79 -48.82
CA LYS A 113 27.29 -33.24 -49.09
C LYS A 113 26.95 -34.43 -48.18
N PRO A 114 25.71 -34.54 -47.69
CA PRO A 114 25.27 -35.74 -47.00
C PRO A 114 25.12 -36.93 -47.98
N PRO A 115 25.44 -38.16 -47.56
CA PRO A 115 24.96 -39.36 -48.25
C PRO A 115 23.46 -39.56 -47.97
N LYS A 116 22.79 -40.30 -48.86
CA LYS A 116 21.39 -40.71 -48.71
C LYS A 116 21.28 -42.13 -48.14
N ASP A 117 20.13 -42.39 -47.53
CA ASP A 117 19.25 -43.56 -47.68
C ASP A 117 19.87 -44.85 -48.24
N ASP A 118 19.79 -45.97 -47.49
CA ASP A 118 18.98 -47.15 -47.86
C ASP A 118 19.06 -48.31 -46.81
N ASP A 119 18.07 -49.22 -46.91
CA ASP A 119 18.01 -50.62 -46.44
C ASP A 119 17.75 -51.05 -44.95
N TRP A 120 16.48 -51.41 -44.71
CA TRP A 120 15.90 -52.61 -44.05
C TRP A 120 16.36 -53.13 -42.65
N GLY A 121 15.35 -53.28 -41.77
CA GLY A 121 15.31 -54.32 -40.70
C GLY A 121 14.87 -53.79 -39.33
N GLY A 122 13.73 -54.14 -38.72
CA GLY A 122 12.67 -55.07 -39.12
C GLY A 122 12.39 -56.14 -38.06
N TRP A 123 11.53 -55.85 -37.07
CA TRP A 123 11.05 -56.80 -36.05
C TRP A 123 9.54 -56.61 -35.80
N HIS A 124 8.82 -57.70 -35.52
CA HIS A 124 7.35 -57.74 -35.41
C HIS A 124 6.86 -57.94 -33.97
N GLY A 125 5.68 -57.39 -33.65
CA GLY A 125 4.88 -57.73 -32.47
C GLY A 125 3.38 -57.52 -32.75
N ASN A 126 2.60 -58.60 -32.82
CA ASN A 126 1.14 -58.58 -33.00
C ASN A 126 0.46 -57.95 -31.76
N GLY A 127 -0.70 -57.29 -31.76
CA GLY A 127 -1.95 -57.27 -32.57
C GLY A 127 -3.12 -56.97 -31.58
N PRO A 128 -4.43 -57.01 -31.89
CA PRO A 128 -5.19 -57.21 -33.14
C PRO A 128 -6.03 -55.93 -33.55
N PRO A 129 -6.93 -55.97 -34.57
CA PRO A 129 -7.48 -54.76 -35.23
C PRO A 129 -9.03 -54.61 -35.24
N VAL A 130 -9.56 -53.81 -36.20
CA VAL A 130 -10.97 -53.55 -36.63
C VAL A 130 -11.76 -52.61 -35.68
N THR A 131 -12.56 -51.61 -36.10
CA THR A 131 -13.25 -51.31 -37.39
C THR A 131 -12.98 -49.91 -37.98
N GLN A 132 -13.09 -49.80 -39.31
CA GLN A 132 -13.35 -48.57 -40.06
C GLN A 132 -14.87 -48.31 -40.21
N ASP A 133 -15.18 -47.25 -40.96
CA ASP A 133 -16.38 -46.98 -41.79
C ASP A 133 -17.06 -45.68 -41.30
N ASP A 134 -16.75 -44.49 -41.84
CA ASP A 134 -16.89 -43.96 -43.21
C ASP A 134 -18.18 -43.15 -43.36
N ASP A 135 -18.06 -41.83 -43.55
CA ASP A 135 -18.78 -41.08 -44.61
C ASP A 135 -18.32 -39.60 -44.68
N HIS A 136 -17.53 -39.27 -45.71
CA HIS A 136 -17.44 -37.90 -46.25
C HIS A 136 -18.36 -37.80 -47.47
N PRO A 137 -18.97 -36.63 -47.72
CA PRO A 137 -18.61 -36.01 -49.00
C PRO A 137 -18.54 -34.47 -49.02
N TRP A 138 -17.43 -33.98 -49.59
CA TRP A 138 -17.28 -32.87 -50.56
C TRP A 138 -18.28 -31.68 -50.57
N GLY A 139 -17.84 -30.41 -50.56
CA GLY A 139 -16.48 -29.85 -50.46
C GLY A 139 -16.27 -28.57 -51.28
N SER A 140 -15.04 -28.03 -51.24
CA SER A 140 -14.42 -27.00 -52.12
C SER A 140 -15.11 -25.61 -52.27
N GLY A 141 -14.41 -24.49 -52.06
CA GLY A 141 -13.00 -24.30 -51.65
C GLY A 141 -12.42 -22.95 -52.10
N TRP A 142 -11.08 -22.86 -52.11
CA TRP A 142 -10.23 -21.74 -52.55
C TRP A 142 -10.26 -20.52 -51.60
N GLU A 143 -9.27 -20.38 -50.71
CA GLU A 143 -7.91 -19.83 -50.92
C GLU A 143 -7.91 -18.27 -50.96
N SER A 144 -6.99 -17.56 -50.30
CA SER A 144 -5.60 -17.95 -49.92
C SER A 144 -5.15 -17.56 -48.50
N ASP A 145 -4.12 -18.27 -48.03
CA ASP A 145 -3.28 -18.05 -46.84
C ASP A 145 -2.48 -16.72 -46.91
N GLY A 146 -1.64 -16.30 -45.94
CA GLY A 146 -1.11 -16.90 -44.69
C GLY A 146 -0.19 -15.85 -44.00
N HIS A 147 0.38 -16.04 -42.80
CA HIS A 147 0.70 -17.27 -42.05
C HIS A 147 0.39 -17.14 -40.55
N THR A 148 0.03 -18.26 -39.92
CA THR A 148 0.20 -18.48 -38.47
C THR A 148 1.40 -19.38 -38.19
N GLY A 149 2.10 -19.12 -37.08
CA GLY A 149 3.10 -20.03 -36.52
C GLY A 149 2.46 -20.93 -35.47
N TYR A 150 2.61 -22.25 -35.58
CA TYR A 150 2.04 -23.20 -34.63
C TYR A 150 2.96 -23.39 -33.41
N TYR A 151 2.51 -22.94 -32.24
CA TYR A 151 2.79 -23.68 -31.00
C TYR A 151 1.81 -24.84 -30.87
N LYS A 152 2.27 -25.97 -30.32
CA LYS A 152 1.39 -27.07 -29.88
C LYS A 152 1.42 -27.11 -28.35
N PRO A 153 0.27 -27.09 -27.65
CA PRO A 153 0.23 -27.39 -26.23
C PRO A 153 0.50 -28.88 -25.98
N ASN A 154 1.07 -29.20 -24.82
CA ASN A 154 1.09 -30.58 -24.32
C ASN A 154 -0.31 -30.98 -23.81
N PRO A 155 -0.69 -32.28 -23.89
CA PRO A 155 -2.05 -32.75 -23.61
C PRO A 155 -2.32 -33.04 -22.11
N ASP A 156 -1.45 -32.60 -21.20
CA ASP A 156 -1.50 -32.83 -19.75
C ASP A 156 -1.78 -31.55 -18.92
N GLY A 157 -1.67 -30.36 -19.52
CA GLY A 157 -2.15 -29.10 -18.95
C GLY A 157 -1.35 -28.54 -17.75
N SER A 158 -0.27 -29.20 -17.33
CA SER A 158 0.53 -28.78 -16.19
C SER A 158 1.55 -27.68 -16.54
N ALA A 159 1.07 -26.45 -16.69
CA ALA A 159 1.90 -25.24 -16.58
C ALA A 159 2.12 -24.88 -15.11
N GLY A 160 2.63 -25.83 -14.33
CA GLY A 160 2.89 -25.70 -12.90
C GLY A 160 4.13 -26.48 -12.52
N TRP A 161 4.84 -26.02 -11.48
CA TRP A 161 6.07 -26.64 -11.01
C TRP A 161 5.81 -28.09 -10.60
N ALA A 162 6.21 -29.04 -11.44
CA ALA A 162 6.05 -30.46 -11.17
C ALA A 162 6.82 -30.81 -9.89
N ASN A 163 6.11 -31.35 -8.89
CA ASN A 163 6.64 -31.62 -7.55
C ASN A 163 7.51 -32.90 -7.50
N ASP A 164 8.25 -33.14 -8.58
CA ASP A 164 9.35 -34.08 -8.66
C ASP A 164 10.57 -33.42 -8.02
N GLY A 165 11.07 -33.98 -6.92
CA GLY A 165 12.13 -33.37 -6.08
C GLY A 165 13.52 -33.29 -6.74
N HIS A 166 13.65 -32.46 -7.78
CA HIS A 166 14.88 -32.08 -8.47
C HIS A 166 14.95 -30.56 -8.59
N TYR A 167 15.33 -29.91 -7.49
CA TYR A 167 15.89 -28.56 -7.56
C TYR A 167 17.05 -28.52 -8.58
N PRO A 168 17.22 -27.43 -9.36
CA PRO A 168 18.36 -27.30 -10.26
C PRO A 168 19.66 -27.43 -9.47
N GLY A 169 20.45 -28.47 -9.79
CA GLY A 169 21.60 -28.89 -8.98
C GLY A 169 22.76 -27.88 -8.97
N THR A 170 22.74 -26.93 -9.92
CA THR A 170 23.70 -25.86 -10.07
C THR A 170 23.03 -24.54 -10.48
N TYR A 171 23.64 -23.42 -10.08
CA TYR A 171 23.29 -22.08 -10.57
C TYR A 171 23.35 -21.97 -12.12
N ALA A 172 24.16 -22.82 -12.77
CA ALA A 172 24.26 -22.87 -14.23
C ALA A 172 23.01 -23.44 -14.91
N GLU A 173 22.17 -24.21 -14.22
CA GLU A 173 20.86 -24.65 -14.74
C GLU A 173 19.82 -23.54 -14.56
N PHE A 174 19.79 -22.90 -13.39
CA PHE A 174 18.91 -21.77 -13.05
C PHE A 174 19.03 -20.55 -14.00
N VAL A 175 20.22 -20.27 -14.55
CA VAL A 175 20.41 -19.19 -15.55
C VAL A 175 20.06 -19.60 -16.98
N ASN A 176 20.00 -20.91 -17.27
CA ASN A 176 19.62 -21.43 -18.59
C ASN A 176 18.12 -21.75 -18.71
N GLN A 177 17.34 -21.53 -17.65
CA GLN A 177 15.88 -21.64 -17.66
C GLN A 177 15.29 -20.22 -17.63
N ASP A 178 14.64 -19.87 -18.73
CA ASP A 178 13.73 -18.73 -18.88
C ASP A 178 14.30 -17.34 -18.55
N VAL A 179 15.31 -16.94 -19.33
CA VAL A 179 15.50 -15.52 -19.67
C VAL A 179 14.36 -15.13 -20.61
N ALA A 180 13.29 -14.56 -20.06
CA ALA A 180 12.23 -13.93 -20.84
C ALA A 180 12.82 -12.84 -21.75
N HIS A 181 12.34 -12.75 -23.00
CA HIS A 181 12.84 -11.79 -23.97
C HIS A 181 12.32 -10.37 -23.68
N TYR A 182 12.96 -9.66 -22.74
CA TYR A 182 13.09 -8.22 -22.84
C TYR A 182 13.97 -7.93 -24.07
N ASP A 183 13.37 -7.41 -25.15
CA ASP A 183 14.07 -7.07 -26.39
C ASP A 183 14.70 -5.67 -26.27
N PRO A 184 16.03 -5.51 -26.14
CA PRO A 184 16.65 -4.20 -25.96
C PRO A 184 16.80 -3.42 -27.28
N SER A 185 16.00 -3.74 -28.31
CA SER A 185 16.12 -3.18 -29.66
C SER A 185 14.89 -2.41 -30.17
N SER A 186 13.79 -2.35 -29.40
CA SER A 186 12.73 -1.34 -29.59
C SER A 186 13.26 0.06 -29.28
N ASP A 187 13.89 0.20 -28.12
CA ASP A 187 14.23 1.48 -27.51
C ASP A 187 15.74 1.70 -27.47
N GLY A 188 16.18 2.88 -27.96
CA GLY A 188 17.58 3.14 -28.30
C GLY A 188 18.59 3.19 -27.13
N ASN A 189 18.14 2.93 -25.90
CA ASN A 189 18.93 2.95 -24.67
C ASN A 189 19.21 1.52 -24.17
N ALA A 190 20.14 0.83 -24.83
CA ALA A 190 20.73 -0.40 -24.29
C ALA A 190 21.60 -0.07 -23.05
N TYR A 191 20.95 0.04 -21.88
CA TYR A 191 21.62 0.27 -20.60
C TYR A 191 22.70 -0.78 -20.33
N SER A 192 23.78 -0.36 -19.70
CA SER A 192 24.95 -1.20 -19.47
C SER A 192 24.70 -2.14 -18.28
N LEU A 193 24.91 -3.44 -18.52
CA LEU A 193 24.91 -4.52 -17.51
C LEU A 193 25.91 -4.35 -16.34
N ASN A 194 26.63 -3.23 -16.30
CA ASN A 194 27.59 -2.86 -15.24
C ASN A 194 26.99 -1.89 -14.21
N ASP A 195 25.91 -1.17 -14.54
CA ASP A 195 25.46 0.00 -13.79
C ASP A 195 24.78 -0.35 -12.46
N TYR A 196 24.25 -1.58 -12.36
CA TYR A 196 23.82 -2.25 -11.11
C TYR A 196 24.74 -3.41 -10.70
N ASN A 197 25.92 -3.50 -11.32
CA ASN A 197 26.82 -4.63 -11.19
C ASN A 197 28.23 -4.12 -10.91
N HIS A 198 28.34 -3.24 -9.91
CA HIS A 198 29.59 -2.67 -9.39
C HIS A 198 30.47 -3.77 -8.74
N VAL A 199 31.10 -4.55 -9.60
CA VAL A 199 31.93 -5.73 -9.30
C VAL A 199 33.27 -5.35 -8.64
N THR A 200 33.66 -4.08 -8.68
CA THR A 200 34.99 -3.60 -8.27
C THR A 200 35.12 -3.30 -6.79
N ASP A 201 34.05 -2.83 -6.14
CA ASP A 201 34.14 -2.14 -4.86
C ASP A 201 33.46 -2.97 -3.75
N LEU A 202 34.26 -3.82 -3.12
CA LEU A 202 33.83 -4.71 -2.04
C LEU A 202 33.65 -3.91 -0.73
N CYS A 203 32.47 -4.01 -0.13
CA CYS A 203 32.20 -3.43 1.19
C CYS A 203 32.57 -4.39 2.34
N TYR A 204 33.04 -3.87 3.48
CA TYR A 204 33.56 -4.65 4.61
C TYR A 204 32.92 -4.23 5.95
N ALA A 205 32.43 -5.20 6.71
CA ALA A 205 31.78 -5.01 8.01
C ALA A 205 32.68 -4.43 9.11
N SER A 206 32.06 -3.75 10.07
CA SER A 206 32.69 -3.29 11.31
C SER A 206 32.94 -4.47 12.28
N CYS A 207 34.19 -4.94 12.40
CA CYS A 207 34.52 -6.13 13.20
C CYS A 207 35.00 -5.84 14.64
N SER A 208 34.33 -6.46 15.63
CA SER A 208 34.73 -6.50 17.04
C SER A 208 35.10 -7.94 17.44
N GLY A 209 36.34 -8.32 17.15
CA GLY A 209 36.83 -9.70 17.32
C GLY A 209 36.29 -10.65 16.23
N ASP A 210 35.62 -11.72 16.67
CA ASP A 210 35.02 -12.74 15.81
C ASP A 210 33.58 -12.43 15.39
N VAL A 211 32.96 -11.37 15.94
CA VAL A 211 31.69 -10.81 15.47
C VAL A 211 31.98 -9.58 14.60
N CYS A 212 31.34 -9.50 13.44
CA CYS A 212 31.33 -8.32 12.60
C CYS A 212 29.89 -7.84 12.38
N THR A 213 29.70 -6.54 12.25
CA THR A 213 28.39 -5.89 12.12
C THR A 213 28.24 -5.23 10.76
N TYR A 214 27.03 -5.31 10.21
CA TYR A 214 26.49 -4.40 9.21
C TYR A 214 25.25 -3.71 9.80
N ASN A 215 25.17 -2.38 9.74
CA ASN A 215 23.96 -1.65 10.09
C ASN A 215 23.12 -1.47 8.82
N VAL A 216 21.90 -2.03 8.80
CA VAL A 216 21.07 -2.14 7.58
C VAL A 216 20.23 -0.88 7.39
N HIS A 217 20.15 -0.40 6.15
CA HIS A 217 19.26 0.68 5.72
C HIS A 217 18.49 0.26 4.46
N VAL A 218 17.44 1.00 4.12
CA VAL A 218 16.78 0.92 2.81
C VAL A 218 16.79 2.29 2.15
N ASP A 219 17.35 2.35 0.96
CA ASP A 219 17.20 3.51 0.08
C ASP A 219 15.97 3.31 -0.82
N LEU A 220 14.87 3.99 -0.46
CA LEU A 220 13.63 4.00 -1.25
C LEU A 220 13.81 4.62 -2.65
N TYR A 221 14.91 5.36 -2.87
CA TYR A 221 15.23 6.08 -4.10
C TYR A 221 16.27 5.36 -4.97
N ALA A 222 16.64 4.11 -4.65
CA ALA A 222 17.62 3.31 -5.39
C ALA A 222 17.06 2.43 -6.54
N SER A 223 15.79 2.04 -6.47
CA SER A 223 15.03 1.40 -7.57
C SER A 223 13.53 1.68 -7.43
N GLU A 224 12.71 1.18 -8.36
CA GLU A 224 11.24 1.12 -8.25
C GLU A 224 10.81 0.61 -6.87
N PHE A 225 11.46 -0.45 -6.37
CA PHE A 225 11.23 -1.07 -5.06
C PHE A 225 12.21 -0.61 -3.97
N GLY A 226 13.11 0.32 -4.28
CA GLY A 226 14.23 0.70 -3.42
C GLY A 226 15.37 -0.34 -3.42
N ALA A 227 16.29 -0.26 -2.46
CA ALA A 227 17.37 -1.23 -2.28
C ALA A 227 17.77 -1.34 -0.80
N ILE A 228 18.13 -2.55 -0.35
CA ILE A 228 18.82 -2.72 0.93
C ILE A 228 20.29 -2.26 0.79
N THR A 229 20.70 -1.36 1.67
CA THR A 229 22.04 -0.78 1.79
C THR A 229 22.57 -0.95 3.23
N PHE A 230 23.82 -0.55 3.49
CA PHE A 230 24.41 -0.62 4.83
C PHE A 230 25.27 0.61 5.14
N GLU A 231 25.33 1.04 6.41
CA GLU A 231 26.11 2.20 6.88
C GLU A 231 27.61 2.06 6.52
N GLU A 232 28.16 0.84 6.61
CA GLU A 232 29.54 0.54 6.22
C GLU A 232 29.83 0.71 4.71
N CYS A 233 28.81 0.97 3.87
CA CYS A 233 28.88 0.85 2.41
C CYS A 233 28.52 2.13 1.62
N GLU A 234 28.44 3.32 2.25
CA GLU A 234 28.02 4.58 1.59
C GLU A 234 28.70 4.84 0.21
N ASP A 235 30.00 4.55 0.10
CA ASP A 235 30.80 4.84 -1.11
C ASP A 235 30.52 3.91 -2.31
N VAL A 236 29.84 2.76 -2.15
CA VAL A 236 29.74 1.73 -3.22
C VAL A 236 28.42 1.72 -4.01
N GLY A 237 27.47 2.60 -3.64
CA GLY A 237 26.18 2.74 -4.32
C GLY A 237 25.13 1.70 -3.91
N PRO A 238 23.99 1.65 -4.63
CA PRO A 238 22.88 0.76 -4.29
C PRO A 238 23.23 -0.72 -4.57
N PHE A 239 22.53 -1.63 -3.88
CA PHE A 239 22.76 -3.08 -3.93
C PHE A 239 24.24 -3.50 -3.65
N PRO A 240 24.85 -2.99 -2.56
CA PRO A 240 26.28 -3.17 -2.26
C PRO A 240 26.74 -4.64 -2.24
N THR A 241 27.87 -4.93 -2.92
CA THR A 241 28.53 -6.24 -2.79
C THR A 241 29.34 -6.29 -1.48
N ILE A 242 28.75 -6.88 -0.44
CA ILE A 242 29.35 -7.03 0.90
C ILE A 242 30.26 -8.27 1.03
N THR A 243 31.04 -8.36 2.11
CA THR A 243 32.05 -9.42 2.32
C THR A 243 31.95 -10.11 3.68
N MET A 244 32.13 -11.44 3.69
CA MET A 244 32.06 -12.28 4.89
C MET A 244 33.25 -13.24 5.02
N GLU A 245 34.07 -13.08 6.06
CA GLU A 245 35.20 -13.98 6.37
C GLU A 245 34.71 -15.30 7.00
N VAL A 246 35.09 -16.43 6.40
CA VAL A 246 34.57 -17.76 6.75
C VAL A 246 34.90 -18.16 8.18
N GLY A 247 33.84 -18.40 8.95
CA GLY A 247 33.88 -18.82 10.34
C GLY A 247 34.09 -17.71 11.35
N LYS A 248 33.64 -16.50 10.99
CA LYS A 248 33.16 -15.45 11.90
C LYS A 248 31.62 -15.42 11.94
N THR A 249 31.06 -14.70 12.91
CA THR A 249 29.64 -14.33 12.93
C THR A 249 29.46 -12.95 12.31
N TYR A 250 28.47 -12.79 11.44
CA TYR A 250 28.07 -11.49 10.90
C TYR A 250 26.65 -11.16 11.38
N ARG A 251 26.49 -10.02 12.06
CA ARG A 251 25.20 -9.51 12.53
C ARG A 251 24.74 -8.35 11.65
N PHE A 252 23.52 -8.47 11.14
CA PHE A 252 22.83 -7.45 10.35
C PHE A 252 21.82 -6.78 11.27
N VAL A 253 22.09 -5.54 11.68
CA VAL A 253 21.27 -4.80 12.65
C VAL A 253 20.21 -4.02 11.93
N GLN A 254 18.94 -4.31 12.22
CA GLN A 254 17.78 -3.61 11.69
C GLN A 254 17.13 -2.76 12.79
N LYS A 255 17.32 -1.45 12.68
CA LYS A 255 16.92 -0.46 13.67
C LYS A 255 16.64 0.94 13.08
N ASP A 256 17.12 1.22 11.88
CA ASP A 256 16.85 2.50 11.25
C ASP A 256 15.38 2.55 10.78
N ARG A 257 14.77 3.74 10.76
CA ARG A 257 13.35 3.89 10.36
C ARG A 257 13.06 3.43 8.92
N THR A 258 14.09 3.28 8.09
CA THR A 258 13.98 2.68 6.75
C THR A 258 13.89 1.15 6.77
N ASN A 259 14.08 0.46 7.89
CA ASN A 259 13.91 -1.01 7.98
C ASN A 259 12.46 -1.45 8.23
N TYR A 260 11.54 -0.52 8.47
CA TYR A 260 10.10 -0.79 8.60
C TYR A 260 9.59 -1.64 7.43
N VAL A 261 8.89 -2.74 7.73
CA VAL A 261 8.43 -3.77 6.78
C VAL A 261 9.48 -4.29 5.78
N HIS A 262 10.79 -4.20 6.10
CA HIS A 262 11.87 -4.70 5.25
C HIS A 262 12.81 -5.70 5.97
N PRO A 263 12.31 -6.84 6.49
CA PRO A 263 13.12 -7.88 7.14
C PRO A 263 14.16 -8.48 6.17
N ILE A 264 15.42 -8.60 6.61
CA ILE A 264 16.53 -9.12 5.79
C ILE A 264 16.70 -10.66 5.88
N GLY A 265 16.74 -11.30 4.71
CA GLY A 265 16.93 -12.75 4.53
C GLY A 265 18.14 -13.11 3.68
N PHE A 266 18.53 -14.38 3.67
CA PHE A 266 19.80 -14.84 3.08
C PHE A 266 19.63 -16.12 2.23
N GLY A 267 19.93 -16.01 0.93
CA GLY A 267 19.71 -17.08 -0.06
C GLY A 267 20.99 -17.56 -0.74
N TYR A 268 21.00 -18.82 -1.19
CA TYR A 268 22.01 -19.30 -2.15
C TYR A 268 21.71 -18.85 -3.59
N HIS A 269 20.49 -18.39 -3.85
CA HIS A 269 20.03 -17.79 -5.10
C HIS A 269 19.53 -16.35 -4.84
N PRO A 270 19.52 -15.47 -5.84
CA PRO A 270 18.98 -14.12 -5.69
C PRO A 270 17.46 -14.17 -5.52
N ASP A 271 16.93 -13.34 -4.62
CA ASP A 271 15.50 -13.28 -4.26
C ASP A 271 14.87 -14.68 -4.05
N SER A 272 15.47 -15.50 -3.16
CA SER A 272 15.21 -16.95 -3.10
C SER A 272 13.74 -17.34 -2.84
N PRO A 273 13.07 -16.93 -1.74
CA PRO A 273 11.70 -17.41 -1.47
C PRO A 273 10.65 -16.85 -2.43
N HIS A 274 10.86 -15.63 -2.94
CA HIS A 274 10.07 -15.01 -4.02
C HIS A 274 10.10 -15.83 -5.33
N GLN A 275 11.01 -16.82 -5.44
CA GLN A 275 11.10 -17.75 -6.56
C GLN A 275 10.91 -19.22 -6.13
N GLY A 276 10.31 -19.45 -4.96
CA GLY A 276 10.08 -20.80 -4.41
C GLY A 276 11.36 -21.53 -3.97
N LEU A 277 12.49 -20.83 -3.83
CA LEU A 277 13.78 -21.41 -3.44
C LEU A 277 14.07 -21.21 -1.95
N PRO A 278 14.70 -22.19 -1.28
CA PRO A 278 14.87 -22.18 0.17
C PRO A 278 15.92 -21.15 0.66
N GLU A 279 15.64 -20.58 1.83
CA GLU A 279 16.60 -19.79 2.63
C GLU A 279 17.73 -20.65 3.24
N ILE A 280 18.84 -20.00 3.61
CA ILE A 280 19.97 -20.55 4.35
C ILE A 280 19.55 -20.95 5.78
N ASP A 281 19.11 -22.21 5.95
CA ASP A 281 18.95 -22.89 7.24
C ASP A 281 20.00 -23.99 7.46
N SER A 282 20.22 -24.31 8.73
CA SER A 282 20.95 -25.47 9.26
C SER A 282 20.66 -26.82 8.59
N SER A 283 19.48 -27.03 8.00
CA SER A 283 19.11 -28.23 7.24
C SER A 283 19.23 -28.08 5.71
N ASN A 284 19.45 -26.88 5.17
CA ASN A 284 19.58 -26.59 3.74
C ASN A 284 21.06 -26.52 3.33
N PRO A 285 21.64 -27.59 2.73
CA PRO A 285 23.05 -27.62 2.39
C PRO A 285 23.37 -26.68 1.22
N PRO A 286 24.55 -26.03 1.19
CA PRO A 286 24.91 -25.15 0.08
C PRO A 286 24.94 -25.92 -1.27
N PRO A 287 24.42 -25.34 -2.37
CA PRO A 287 24.43 -25.98 -3.68
C PRO A 287 25.83 -26.46 -4.10
N GLY A 288 25.88 -27.67 -4.67
CA GLY A 288 27.13 -28.33 -5.07
C GLY A 288 27.97 -28.95 -3.94
N THR A 289 27.51 -28.93 -2.68
CA THR A 289 28.15 -29.67 -1.57
C THR A 289 27.67 -31.13 -1.49
N ASP A 290 28.28 -31.95 -0.61
CA ASP A 290 27.92 -33.37 -0.43
C ASP A 290 26.68 -33.60 0.45
N GLY A 291 26.01 -32.52 0.90
CA GLY A 291 24.83 -32.58 1.77
C GLY A 291 25.07 -33.20 3.14
N SER A 292 26.33 -33.35 3.59
CA SER A 292 26.65 -33.95 4.89
C SER A 292 26.13 -33.12 6.06
N CYS A 293 26.30 -31.80 6.00
CA CYS A 293 25.96 -30.84 7.06
C CYS A 293 24.46 -30.81 7.45
N ALA A 294 23.57 -31.24 6.55
CA ALA A 294 22.13 -31.26 6.82
C ALA A 294 21.73 -32.33 7.85
N LYS A 295 22.58 -33.35 8.05
CA LYS A 295 22.30 -34.52 8.90
C LYS A 295 22.61 -34.27 10.37
N ASP A 296 23.55 -33.38 10.66
CA ASP A 296 23.95 -32.95 12.00
C ASP A 296 23.64 -31.47 12.28
N ARG A 297 22.91 -30.80 11.36
CA ARG A 297 22.55 -29.37 11.40
C ARG A 297 23.77 -28.45 11.50
N SER A 298 24.83 -28.78 10.76
CA SER A 298 26.06 -27.98 10.67
C SER A 298 26.16 -27.12 9.40
N CYS A 299 25.08 -26.99 8.62
CA CYS A 299 25.08 -26.10 7.46
C CYS A 299 25.13 -24.62 7.92
N PRO A 300 25.47 -23.66 7.04
CA PRO A 300 25.27 -22.25 7.35
C PRO A 300 23.80 -22.01 7.72
N SER A 301 23.54 -21.15 8.70
CA SER A 301 22.18 -20.84 9.18
C SER A 301 22.07 -19.36 9.54
N VAL A 302 20.87 -18.82 9.36
CA VAL A 302 20.46 -17.51 9.89
C VAL A 302 19.77 -17.71 11.24
N ASP A 303 20.16 -16.93 12.25
CA ASP A 303 19.48 -16.82 13.54
C ASP A 303 18.89 -15.40 13.70
N TYR A 304 17.60 -15.29 14.00
CA TYR A 304 16.89 -14.02 14.13
C TYR A 304 16.70 -13.60 15.60
N PHE A 305 16.81 -12.30 15.88
CA PHE A 305 16.78 -11.75 17.23
C PHE A 305 15.98 -10.45 17.30
N LEU A 306 15.30 -10.25 18.44
CA LEU A 306 14.76 -8.97 18.89
C LEU A 306 15.40 -8.61 20.24
N ASN A 307 16.03 -7.45 20.33
CA ASN A 307 16.70 -6.95 21.54
C ASN A 307 17.74 -7.92 22.15
N MET A 308 18.40 -8.72 21.30
CA MET A 308 19.31 -9.84 21.62
C MET A 308 18.65 -11.15 22.10
N ASP A 309 17.33 -11.21 22.28
CA ASP A 309 16.61 -12.46 22.52
C ASP A 309 16.26 -13.13 21.17
N LYS A 310 16.51 -14.44 21.05
CA LYS A 310 16.31 -15.18 19.80
C LYS A 310 14.82 -15.46 19.57
N ILE A 311 14.35 -15.15 18.37
CA ILE A 311 12.97 -15.38 17.90
C ILE A 311 12.96 -16.27 16.64
N SER A 312 11.77 -16.74 16.22
CA SER A 312 11.64 -17.45 14.94
C SER A 312 11.61 -16.48 13.75
N THR A 313 11.87 -16.98 12.53
CA THR A 313 11.75 -16.21 11.29
C THR A 313 10.36 -15.58 11.16
N THR A 314 9.30 -16.36 11.40
CA THR A 314 7.91 -15.85 11.40
C THR A 314 7.67 -14.79 12.47
N GLN A 315 8.29 -14.87 13.65
CA GLN A 315 8.18 -13.75 14.61
C GLN A 315 8.94 -12.50 14.12
N TYR A 316 10.02 -12.67 13.37
CA TYR A 316 10.81 -11.57 12.80
C TYR A 316 10.06 -10.88 11.65
N GLU A 317 9.58 -11.66 10.67
CA GLU A 317 8.76 -11.22 9.54
C GLU A 317 7.52 -10.48 10.04
N ASN A 318 6.72 -11.14 10.88
CA ASN A 318 5.41 -10.64 11.28
C ASN A 318 5.50 -9.41 12.20
N MET A 319 6.47 -9.36 13.12
CA MET A 319 6.68 -8.15 13.93
C MET A 319 7.29 -7.00 13.14
N MET A 320 7.88 -7.24 11.96
CA MET A 320 8.22 -6.19 11.00
C MET A 320 7.04 -5.73 10.15
N ALA A 321 6.00 -6.55 9.99
CA ALA A 321 4.77 -6.26 9.24
C ALA A 321 3.75 -5.38 10.01
N HIS A 322 3.84 -5.32 11.34
CA HIS A 322 2.99 -4.47 12.19
C HIS A 322 3.07 -2.97 11.83
N PRO A 323 2.05 -2.14 12.16
CA PRO A 323 2.08 -0.69 11.97
C PRO A 323 3.34 0.00 12.50
N ILE A 324 3.78 1.07 11.83
CA ILE A 324 5.09 1.69 12.08
C ILE A 324 5.30 2.20 13.52
N HIS A 325 4.23 2.67 14.18
CA HIS A 325 4.30 3.14 15.56
C HIS A 325 4.60 1.99 16.54
N ASP A 326 4.04 0.81 16.29
CA ASP A 326 4.35 -0.42 17.01
C ASP A 326 5.77 -0.89 16.71
N TRP A 327 6.13 -0.92 15.42
CA TRP A 327 7.42 -1.43 14.96
C TRP A 327 8.62 -0.72 15.60
N VAL A 328 8.63 0.62 15.62
CA VAL A 328 9.75 1.37 16.23
C VAL A 328 9.83 1.18 17.75
N ASN A 329 8.71 0.91 18.41
CA ASN A 329 8.65 0.67 19.85
C ASN A 329 9.19 -0.72 20.25
N TYR A 330 9.25 -1.69 19.33
CA TYR A 330 9.84 -3.02 19.61
C TYR A 330 11.37 -2.97 19.82
N GLY A 331 12.07 -1.95 19.32
CA GLY A 331 13.45 -1.65 19.72
C GLY A 331 14.51 -1.95 18.67
N THR A 332 15.11 -3.14 18.67
CA THR A 332 16.22 -3.48 17.73
C THR A 332 16.14 -4.92 17.27
N PHE A 333 15.84 -5.10 15.99
CA PHE A 333 15.89 -6.38 15.31
C PHE A 333 17.31 -6.67 14.80
N SER A 334 17.68 -7.94 14.68
CA SER A 334 18.86 -8.32 13.90
C SER A 334 18.84 -9.78 13.45
N ALA A 335 19.52 -10.07 12.35
CA ALA A 335 19.84 -11.42 11.89
C ALA A 335 21.34 -11.71 12.09
N GLU A 336 21.72 -12.91 12.53
CA GLU A 336 23.10 -13.39 12.55
C GLU A 336 23.30 -14.54 11.56
N LEU A 337 24.27 -14.39 10.65
CA LEU A 337 24.68 -15.41 9.69
C LEU A 337 26.11 -15.88 9.99
N VAL A 338 26.30 -17.20 10.05
CA VAL A 338 27.61 -17.85 10.22
C VAL A 338 27.88 -18.79 9.05
N PHE A 339 28.97 -18.56 8.31
CA PHE A 339 29.46 -19.53 7.32
C PHE A 339 30.57 -20.41 7.94
N PRO A 340 30.31 -21.69 8.28
CA PRO A 340 31.25 -22.51 9.04
C PRO A 340 32.53 -22.90 8.27
N LYS A 341 33.63 -23.05 9.02
CA LYS A 341 34.96 -23.40 8.47
C LYS A 341 34.94 -24.81 7.89
N GLY A 342 34.90 -24.91 6.57
CA GLY A 342 34.89 -26.19 5.85
C GLY A 342 33.66 -26.42 4.97
N SER A 343 32.72 -25.47 4.92
CA SER A 343 31.50 -25.53 4.09
C SER A 343 31.70 -25.89 2.62
N GLY A 344 32.89 -25.64 2.05
CA GLY A 344 33.26 -25.98 0.68
C GLY A 344 32.64 -25.09 -0.41
N TYR A 345 31.62 -24.32 -0.07
CA TYR A 345 30.91 -23.39 -0.96
C TYR A 345 31.84 -22.29 -1.51
N ALA A 346 31.70 -21.99 -2.79
CA ALA A 346 32.55 -21.04 -3.53
C ALA A 346 31.77 -20.21 -4.58
N TYR A 347 30.44 -20.24 -4.52
CA TYR A 347 29.54 -19.43 -5.33
C TYR A 347 29.00 -18.26 -4.48
N ASP A 348 28.34 -17.30 -5.11
CA ASP A 348 27.80 -16.14 -4.37
C ASP A 348 26.68 -16.55 -3.40
N ILE A 349 26.50 -15.72 -2.38
CA ILE A 349 25.36 -15.73 -1.48
C ILE A 349 24.63 -14.41 -1.71
N PHE A 350 23.33 -14.36 -1.48
CA PHE A 350 22.51 -13.17 -1.70
C PHE A 350 21.81 -12.77 -0.41
N TYR A 351 21.65 -11.48 -0.18
CA TYR A 351 20.71 -10.94 0.80
C TYR A 351 19.48 -10.37 0.08
N TRP A 352 18.30 -10.38 0.69
CA TRP A 352 17.03 -9.93 0.10
C TRP A 352 16.07 -9.46 1.22
N CYS A 353 14.94 -8.85 0.86
CA CYS A 353 13.86 -8.52 1.80
C CYS A 353 12.79 -9.63 1.76
N HIS A 354 12.29 -10.11 2.92
CA HIS A 354 11.27 -11.19 2.91
C HIS A 354 9.91 -10.72 2.38
N ILE A 355 9.56 -9.45 2.52
CA ILE A 355 8.26 -8.89 2.11
C ILE A 355 8.30 -8.36 0.66
N HIS A 356 9.47 -7.92 0.18
CA HIS A 356 9.64 -7.28 -1.13
C HIS A 356 10.77 -7.93 -1.93
N GLY A 357 10.45 -8.44 -3.11
CA GLY A 357 11.44 -8.83 -4.11
C GLY A 357 12.27 -7.63 -4.62
N PHE A 358 13.35 -7.94 -5.34
CA PHE A 358 14.19 -6.95 -6.06
C PHE A 358 14.93 -5.92 -5.20
N MET A 359 14.88 -6.00 -3.86
CA MET A 359 15.66 -5.14 -2.96
C MET A 359 17.06 -5.71 -2.63
N GLY A 360 17.33 -6.95 -3.05
CA GLY A 360 18.46 -7.77 -2.62
C GLY A 360 19.80 -7.50 -3.32
N GLY A 361 20.89 -7.96 -2.71
CA GLY A 361 22.25 -7.80 -3.23
C GLY A 361 23.16 -8.99 -2.92
N ARG A 362 24.47 -8.79 -3.06
CA ARG A 362 25.45 -9.90 -3.13
C ARG A 362 26.38 -9.93 -1.92
N ILE A 363 26.67 -11.13 -1.42
CA ILE A 363 27.69 -11.40 -0.40
C ILE A 363 28.82 -12.27 -0.97
N LYS A 364 30.05 -11.85 -0.72
CA LYS A 364 31.29 -12.54 -1.09
C LYS A 364 31.97 -13.18 0.10
N LEU A 365 32.27 -14.48 0.04
CA LEU A 365 33.09 -15.14 1.06
C LEU A 365 34.58 -14.80 0.91
N LEU A 366 35.21 -14.49 2.04
CA LEU A 366 36.66 -14.31 2.22
C LEU A 366 37.25 -15.46 3.06
N LYS A 367 38.53 -15.77 2.86
CA LYS A 367 39.26 -16.79 3.62
C LYS A 367 40.70 -16.36 3.87
N ASN A 368 41.01 -15.93 5.10
CA ASN A 368 42.19 -15.17 5.47
C ASN A 368 42.32 -13.85 4.68
N GLY A 369 41.19 -13.23 4.32
CA GLY A 369 41.12 -12.05 3.45
C GLY A 369 41.21 -12.32 1.93
N ASP A 370 41.55 -13.54 1.49
CA ASP A 370 41.50 -13.91 0.07
C ASP A 370 40.05 -14.19 -0.37
N LEU A 371 39.61 -13.58 -1.49
CA LEU A 371 38.28 -13.80 -2.07
C LEU A 371 38.10 -15.27 -2.52
N VAL A 372 37.08 -15.95 -1.99
CA VAL A 372 36.70 -17.31 -2.38
C VAL A 372 35.80 -17.27 -3.62
N ASN A 373 34.77 -16.41 -3.59
CA ASN A 373 33.68 -16.39 -4.56
C ASN A 373 34.01 -15.46 -5.75
N LYS A 374 34.87 -15.93 -6.66
CA LYS A 374 35.47 -15.08 -7.72
C LYS A 374 34.60 -14.90 -8.97
N MET A 375 33.56 -15.72 -9.15
CA MET A 375 32.54 -15.52 -10.18
C MET A 375 31.56 -14.45 -9.68
N ASN A 376 30.98 -13.64 -10.55
CA ASN A 376 29.97 -12.64 -10.18
C ASN A 376 28.64 -13.03 -10.81
N PHE A 377 27.70 -13.44 -9.98
CA PHE A 377 26.37 -13.86 -10.42
C PHE A 377 25.39 -12.68 -10.37
N PRO A 378 24.47 -12.54 -11.35
CA PRO A 378 23.49 -11.45 -11.36
C PRO A 378 22.63 -11.49 -10.09
N ILE A 379 22.32 -10.31 -9.55
CA ILE A 379 21.59 -10.14 -8.28
C ILE A 379 20.06 -10.20 -8.44
N HIS A 380 19.55 -10.05 -9.67
CA HIS A 380 18.15 -10.23 -10.03
C HIS A 380 18.05 -10.87 -11.42
N LYS A 381 16.87 -11.40 -11.78
CA LYS A 381 16.57 -11.85 -13.15
C LYS A 381 16.25 -10.69 -14.10
N LEU A 382 15.53 -9.67 -13.61
CA LEU A 382 15.25 -8.43 -14.31
C LEU A 382 16.22 -7.33 -13.84
N TYR A 383 16.59 -6.43 -14.75
CA TYR A 383 17.36 -5.24 -14.43
C TYR A 383 16.48 -4.00 -14.63
N PHE A 384 16.11 -3.35 -13.54
CA PHE A 384 15.50 -2.03 -13.58
C PHE A 384 16.48 -1.03 -14.19
N ALA A 385 15.98 0.05 -14.80
CA ALA A 385 16.83 1.15 -15.25
C ALA A 385 17.24 2.02 -14.04
N PRO A 386 18.46 2.61 -14.05
CA PRO A 386 18.81 3.63 -13.06
C PRO A 386 17.87 4.82 -13.22
N PRO A 387 17.39 5.45 -12.13
CA PRO A 387 16.44 6.56 -12.23
C PRO A 387 17.04 7.67 -13.11
N SER A 388 16.20 8.28 -13.94
CA SER A 388 16.60 9.35 -14.85
C SER A 388 17.10 10.61 -14.11
N SER A 389 17.52 11.64 -14.84
CA SER A 389 17.79 12.96 -14.24
C SER A 389 16.55 13.57 -13.59
N TYR A 390 15.38 13.45 -14.24
CA TYR A 390 14.10 13.93 -13.72
C TYR A 390 13.64 13.11 -12.51
N ASP A 391 13.69 11.78 -12.60
CA ASP A 391 13.36 10.87 -11.49
C ASP A 391 14.28 11.09 -10.28
N LYS A 392 15.57 11.37 -10.49
CA LYS A 392 16.52 11.76 -9.42
C LYS A 392 16.23 13.14 -8.82
N GLU A 393 15.55 14.04 -9.52
CA GLU A 393 15.05 15.29 -8.94
C GLU A 393 13.77 15.05 -8.14
N CYS A 394 12.78 14.37 -8.73
CA CYS A 394 11.48 14.08 -8.11
C CYS A 394 11.54 13.08 -6.94
N GLY A 395 12.44 12.09 -6.97
CA GLY A 395 12.40 10.96 -6.03
C GLY A 395 11.53 9.80 -6.49
N THR A 396 11.42 9.64 -7.81
CA THR A 396 10.44 8.78 -8.49
C THR A 396 11.10 7.78 -9.41
N TYR A 397 10.30 6.96 -10.08
CA TYR A 397 10.68 6.03 -11.13
C TYR A 397 9.73 6.11 -12.30
N GLY A 398 10.28 6.18 -13.52
CA GLY A 398 9.56 5.99 -14.78
C GLY A 398 8.99 7.28 -15.40
N LEU A 399 9.22 8.46 -14.82
CA LEU A 399 8.43 9.66 -15.15
C LEU A 399 9.00 10.59 -16.23
N GLU A 400 10.22 10.33 -16.74
CA GLU A 400 10.90 11.23 -17.70
C GLU A 400 10.07 11.49 -18.97
N ASP A 401 9.45 10.46 -19.56
CA ASP A 401 8.69 10.59 -20.81
C ASP A 401 7.25 11.12 -20.63
N PHE A 402 6.74 11.15 -19.39
CA PHE A 402 5.37 11.59 -19.05
C PHE A 402 5.27 13.07 -18.63
N GLN A 403 6.34 13.85 -18.81
CA GLN A 403 6.36 15.28 -18.55
C GLN A 403 5.36 16.05 -19.45
N LEU A 404 4.50 16.88 -18.84
CA LEU A 404 3.51 17.65 -19.59
C LEU A 404 4.15 18.77 -20.45
N PRO A 405 3.61 19.06 -21.65
CA PRO A 405 2.38 18.51 -22.22
C PRO A 405 2.59 17.14 -22.90
N HIS A 406 1.77 16.16 -22.54
CA HIS A 406 1.77 14.79 -23.09
C HIS A 406 0.44 14.51 -23.84
N PRO A 407 0.43 13.79 -24.98
CA PRO A 407 -0.76 13.60 -25.81
C PRO A 407 -1.88 12.74 -25.19
N GLU A 408 -1.58 11.87 -24.23
CA GLU A 408 -2.55 11.03 -23.51
C GLU A 408 -2.98 11.61 -22.15
N CYS A 409 -2.56 12.82 -21.81
CA CYS A 409 -2.83 13.44 -20.52
C CYS A 409 -3.57 14.79 -20.66
N PRO A 410 -4.39 15.20 -19.68
CA PRO A 410 -4.91 16.56 -19.64
C PRO A 410 -3.77 17.58 -19.59
N HIS A 411 -4.05 18.80 -20.03
CA HIS A 411 -3.07 19.90 -20.06
C HIS A 411 -2.58 20.41 -18.68
N ARG A 412 -3.04 19.77 -17.60
CA ARG A 412 -2.60 19.81 -16.19
C ARG A 412 -3.48 18.89 -15.34
N PHE A 413 -2.97 18.53 -14.18
CA PHE A 413 -3.72 18.08 -13.01
C PHE A 413 -3.71 19.15 -11.90
N VAL A 414 -2.69 20.01 -11.85
CA VAL A 414 -2.51 20.98 -10.77
C VAL A 414 -2.88 22.40 -11.21
N CYS A 415 -3.75 23.06 -10.45
CA CYS A 415 -4.29 24.38 -10.76
C CYS A 415 -3.69 25.52 -9.93
N ASN A 416 -3.85 26.75 -10.44
CA ASN A 416 -3.37 28.01 -9.83
C ASN A 416 -1.84 28.14 -9.62
N VAL A 417 -1.05 27.20 -10.17
CA VAL A 417 0.42 27.16 -10.26
C VAL A 417 1.07 28.53 -10.53
N ASN A 418 0.52 29.32 -11.45
CA ASN A 418 1.06 30.64 -11.85
C ASN A 418 0.55 31.83 -11.00
N SER A 419 -0.21 31.58 -9.94
CA SER A 419 -0.71 32.62 -9.01
C SER A 419 0.11 32.71 -7.73
N VAL A 420 0.72 31.59 -7.32
CA VAL A 420 1.96 31.59 -6.54
C VAL A 420 3.06 32.22 -7.41
N SER A 421 4.04 32.89 -6.79
CA SER A 421 5.13 33.53 -7.55
C SER A 421 5.98 32.52 -8.32
N ASP A 422 6.62 32.90 -9.42
CA ASP A 422 7.37 32.01 -10.34
C ASP A 422 8.48 31.12 -9.71
N SER A 423 8.80 31.34 -8.42
CA SER A 423 9.73 30.52 -7.62
C SER A 423 9.03 29.66 -6.54
N ALA A 424 7.72 29.47 -6.65
CA ALA A 424 6.85 28.87 -5.64
C ALA A 424 5.79 27.92 -6.23
N ILE A 425 5.98 27.46 -7.46
CA ILE A 425 5.60 26.07 -7.78
C ILE A 425 6.52 25.22 -6.90
N SER A 426 5.97 24.39 -6.03
CA SER A 426 6.81 23.41 -5.35
C SER A 426 7.29 22.39 -6.39
N SER A 427 8.52 21.88 -6.26
CA SER A 427 8.98 20.81 -7.13
C SER A 427 8.10 19.55 -7.04
N PHE A 428 7.30 19.40 -5.98
CA PHE A 428 6.38 18.28 -5.81
C PHE A 428 5.22 18.41 -6.79
N ALA A 429 4.56 19.58 -6.86
CA ALA A 429 3.52 19.85 -7.84
C ALA A 429 3.97 19.61 -9.29
N SER A 430 5.21 20.01 -9.65
CA SER A 430 5.77 19.74 -10.99
C SER A 430 6.12 18.27 -11.27
N CYS A 431 6.33 17.45 -10.25
CA CYS A 431 6.51 16.01 -10.38
C CYS A 431 5.16 15.27 -10.42
N LEU A 432 4.19 15.75 -9.64
CA LEU A 432 2.81 15.24 -9.54
C LEU A 432 2.06 15.27 -10.88
N GLU A 433 2.27 16.33 -11.67
CA GLU A 433 1.80 16.41 -13.06
C GLU A 433 2.22 15.20 -13.92
N SER A 434 3.47 14.75 -13.76
CA SER A 434 4.04 13.62 -14.51
C SER A 434 3.68 12.26 -13.90
N MET A 435 3.55 12.17 -12.57
CA MET A 435 3.02 10.98 -11.89
C MET A 435 1.61 10.66 -12.38
N ASN A 436 0.73 11.66 -12.37
CA ASN A 436 -0.66 11.50 -12.78
C ASN A 436 -0.73 11.21 -14.29
N CYS A 437 0.13 11.82 -15.10
CA CYS A 437 0.21 11.52 -16.51
C CYS A 437 0.65 10.07 -16.80
N HIS A 438 1.68 9.56 -16.09
CA HIS A 438 2.08 8.14 -16.15
C HIS A 438 0.92 7.21 -15.79
N MET A 439 0.21 7.54 -14.69
CA MET A 439 -0.94 6.77 -14.22
C MET A 439 -2.06 6.69 -15.25
N PHE A 440 -2.56 7.83 -15.71
CA PHE A 440 -3.70 7.88 -16.64
C PHE A 440 -3.34 7.40 -18.06
N ALA A 441 -2.06 7.36 -18.44
CA ALA A 441 -1.63 6.66 -19.65
C ALA A 441 -1.64 5.14 -19.44
N GLY A 442 -1.02 4.63 -18.37
CA GLY A 442 -0.97 3.19 -18.07
C GLY A 442 -2.35 2.56 -17.80
N MET A 443 -3.26 3.31 -17.18
CA MET A 443 -4.66 2.90 -16.94
C MET A 443 -5.59 3.04 -18.17
N THR A 444 -5.03 3.14 -19.38
CA THR A 444 -5.82 3.04 -20.62
C THR A 444 -5.53 1.72 -21.31
N THR A 445 -6.34 0.71 -21.01
CA THR A 445 -5.97 -0.71 -21.19
C THR A 445 -6.94 -1.45 -22.12
N TYR A 446 -6.45 -2.42 -22.90
CA TYR A 446 -7.30 -3.30 -23.71
C TYR A 446 -7.93 -4.43 -22.88
N SER A 447 -9.28 -4.48 -22.83
CA SER A 447 -10.01 -5.61 -22.22
C SER A 447 -9.95 -6.85 -23.14
N THR A 448 -8.86 -7.60 -23.06
CA THR A 448 -8.59 -8.79 -23.92
C THR A 448 -8.32 -10.08 -23.17
N GLN A 449 -8.00 -10.00 -21.86
CA GLN A 449 -7.53 -11.15 -21.07
C GLN A 449 -8.45 -11.53 -19.90
N GLY A 450 -9.59 -10.85 -19.73
CA GLY A 450 -10.59 -11.09 -18.67
C GLY A 450 -10.57 -10.00 -17.58
N ASN A 451 -11.59 -9.99 -16.72
CA ASN A 451 -11.79 -8.90 -15.74
C ASN A 451 -10.71 -8.85 -14.66
N VAL A 452 -10.21 -10.01 -14.20
CA VAL A 452 -9.05 -10.09 -13.29
C VAL A 452 -7.79 -9.49 -13.95
N ALA A 453 -7.49 -9.87 -15.19
CA ALA A 453 -6.33 -9.35 -15.91
C ALA A 453 -6.43 -7.85 -16.16
N LEU A 454 -7.62 -7.34 -16.53
CA LEU A 454 -7.87 -5.91 -16.71
C LEU A 454 -7.67 -5.12 -15.42
N PHE A 455 -8.20 -5.62 -14.28
CA PHE A 455 -7.95 -5.03 -12.97
C PHE A 455 -6.45 -4.97 -12.67
N LEU A 456 -5.71 -6.07 -12.86
CA LEU A 456 -4.28 -6.12 -12.57
C LEU A 456 -3.48 -5.14 -13.45
N GLN A 457 -3.86 -4.99 -14.72
CA GLN A 457 -3.22 -4.11 -15.69
C GLN A 457 -3.49 -2.63 -15.45
N GLU A 458 -4.66 -2.25 -14.90
CA GLU A 458 -4.92 -0.86 -14.47
C GLU A 458 -4.38 -0.59 -13.04
N MET A 459 -4.42 -1.57 -12.14
CA MET A 459 -4.04 -1.39 -10.73
C MET A 459 -2.51 -1.30 -10.51
N ILE A 460 -1.68 -1.88 -11.40
CA ILE A 460 -0.22 -1.69 -11.36
C ILE A 460 0.17 -0.21 -11.58
N PRO A 461 -0.17 0.46 -12.69
CA PRO A 461 0.16 1.88 -12.90
C PRO A 461 -0.52 2.81 -11.90
N HIS A 462 -1.68 2.43 -11.37
CA HIS A 462 -2.33 3.09 -10.23
C HIS A 462 -1.44 3.05 -8.97
N HIS A 463 -1.06 1.87 -8.48
CA HIS A 463 -0.18 1.75 -7.32
C HIS A 463 1.22 2.35 -7.54
N GLN A 464 1.76 2.28 -8.76
CA GLN A 464 3.02 2.96 -9.11
C GLN A 464 2.93 4.48 -8.96
N ASN A 465 1.77 5.09 -9.23
CA ASN A 465 1.54 6.51 -8.98
C ASN A 465 1.62 6.84 -7.49
N ALA A 466 0.84 6.16 -6.65
CA ALA A 466 0.81 6.43 -5.22
C ALA A 466 2.16 6.17 -4.54
N VAL A 467 2.88 5.11 -4.93
CA VAL A 467 4.28 4.88 -4.52
C VAL A 467 5.17 6.06 -4.92
N ASN A 468 5.06 6.56 -6.16
CA ASN A 468 5.84 7.70 -6.63
C ASN A 468 5.48 9.02 -5.91
N MET A 469 4.20 9.30 -5.69
CA MET A 469 3.75 10.44 -4.89
C MET A 469 4.34 10.39 -3.49
N ALA A 470 4.21 9.24 -2.82
CA ALA A 470 4.59 9.10 -1.43
C ALA A 470 6.12 9.17 -1.24
N LYS A 471 6.90 8.56 -2.14
CA LYS A 471 8.37 8.75 -2.20
C LYS A 471 8.75 10.22 -2.42
N SER A 472 8.11 10.91 -3.38
CA SER A 472 8.41 12.31 -3.70
C SER A 472 8.13 13.26 -2.52
N LEU A 473 7.06 13.02 -1.77
CA LEU A 473 6.75 13.79 -0.56
C LEU A 473 7.69 13.42 0.61
N LEU A 474 7.97 12.13 0.83
CA LEU A 474 8.96 11.66 1.83
C LEU A 474 10.35 12.26 1.61
N LYS A 475 10.75 12.50 0.36
CA LYS A 475 12.04 13.09 0.00
C LYS A 475 12.21 14.54 0.51
N LYS A 476 11.11 15.21 0.84
CA LYS A 476 11.07 16.55 1.47
C LYS A 476 10.81 16.51 2.98
N TRP A 477 10.60 15.34 3.57
CA TRP A 477 10.05 15.16 4.92
C TRP A 477 11.08 15.22 6.06
N SER A 478 12.35 15.43 5.73
CA SER A 478 13.45 15.50 6.69
C SER A 478 13.15 16.49 7.83
N GLU A 479 13.35 16.06 9.08
CA GLU A 479 13.19 16.88 10.30
C GLU A 479 11.74 17.31 10.62
N ARG A 480 10.71 16.70 10.02
CA ARG A 480 9.29 16.87 10.42
C ARG A 480 8.86 15.98 11.59
N CYS A 481 9.22 14.69 11.57
CA CYS A 481 8.91 13.76 12.67
C CYS A 481 10.14 13.39 13.52
N ASP A 482 10.12 13.81 14.78
CA ASP A 482 11.13 13.50 15.81
C ASP A 482 11.03 12.05 16.34
N ASP A 483 9.80 11.54 16.53
CA ASP A 483 9.52 10.19 17.05
C ASP A 483 8.26 9.58 16.44
N LEU A 484 8.44 8.56 15.60
CA LEU A 484 7.36 7.79 14.97
C LEU A 484 6.60 6.87 15.95
N GLY A 485 7.13 6.64 17.16
CA GLY A 485 6.62 5.65 18.11
C GLY A 485 5.61 6.18 19.11
N THR A 486 5.70 7.46 19.49
CA THR A 486 4.81 8.06 20.51
C THR A 486 4.26 9.44 20.17
N SER A 487 4.55 9.98 18.98
CA SER A 487 4.09 11.31 18.57
C SER A 487 2.82 11.24 17.70
N GLU A 488 1.67 11.46 18.32
CA GLU A 488 0.34 11.65 17.69
C GLU A 488 0.22 13.00 16.93
N THR A 489 1.32 13.50 16.38
CA THR A 489 1.37 14.74 15.59
C THR A 489 1.14 14.44 14.11
N ASP A 490 0.38 15.29 13.43
CA ASP A 490 0.04 15.15 12.00
C ASP A 490 1.28 14.89 11.12
N ASP A 491 2.41 15.57 11.36
CA ASP A 491 3.70 15.35 10.68
C ASP A 491 4.27 13.91 10.82
N CYS A 492 3.96 13.21 11.90
CA CYS A 492 4.39 11.83 12.18
C CYS A 492 3.38 10.80 11.69
N ILE A 493 2.07 11.07 11.85
CA ILE A 493 1.00 10.27 11.23
C ILE A 493 1.22 10.24 9.71
N MET A 494 1.54 11.40 9.13
CA MET A 494 1.83 11.54 7.70
C MET A 494 3.11 10.82 7.26
N GLU A 495 4.22 10.88 8.01
CA GLU A 495 5.40 10.07 7.66
C GLU A 495 5.10 8.56 7.72
N GLY A 496 4.30 8.12 8.71
CA GLY A 496 3.88 6.73 8.84
C GLY A 496 2.98 6.27 7.70
N LEU A 497 1.96 7.07 7.37
CA LEU A 497 1.07 6.88 6.23
C LEU A 497 1.86 6.77 4.91
N LEU A 498 2.76 7.72 4.64
CA LEU A 498 3.56 7.72 3.43
C LEU A 498 4.45 6.47 3.32
N ARG A 499 5.06 6.02 4.43
CA ARG A 499 5.84 4.76 4.47
C ARG A 499 4.94 3.53 4.27
N SER A 500 3.73 3.53 4.81
CA SER A 500 2.74 2.47 4.60
C SER A 500 2.33 2.36 3.13
N ILE A 501 2.02 3.49 2.48
CA ILE A 501 1.70 3.57 1.04
C ILE A 501 2.86 3.01 0.20
N VAL A 502 4.08 3.54 0.38
CA VAL A 502 5.24 3.09 -0.41
C VAL A 502 5.46 1.59 -0.28
N ASN A 503 5.26 1.00 0.90
CA ASN A 503 5.67 -0.38 1.12
C ASN A 503 4.56 -1.42 0.91
N SER A 504 3.31 -1.14 1.29
CA SER A 504 2.18 -2.05 1.00
C SER A 504 1.91 -2.11 -0.50
N GLN A 505 1.83 -0.96 -1.18
CA GLN A 505 1.51 -0.93 -2.60
C GLN A 505 2.66 -1.48 -3.47
N ASN A 506 3.93 -1.38 -3.03
CA ASN A 506 5.05 -2.09 -3.68
C ASN A 506 4.92 -3.62 -3.58
N ALA A 507 4.53 -4.17 -2.43
CA ALA A 507 4.29 -5.61 -2.30
C ALA A 507 3.10 -6.06 -3.17
N GLN A 508 2.03 -5.25 -3.21
CA GLN A 508 0.88 -5.47 -4.08
C GLN A 508 1.26 -5.44 -5.57
N ILE A 509 2.08 -4.47 -6.04
CA ILE A 509 2.57 -4.44 -7.44
C ILE A 509 3.32 -5.72 -7.80
N GLN A 510 4.17 -6.24 -6.89
CA GLN A 510 4.91 -7.48 -7.12
C GLN A 510 3.97 -8.69 -7.23
N LEU A 511 3.01 -8.81 -6.32
CA LEU A 511 1.98 -9.85 -6.37
C LEU A 511 1.14 -9.77 -7.66
N MET A 512 0.78 -8.56 -8.11
CA MET A 512 0.01 -8.36 -9.34
C MET A 512 0.82 -8.76 -10.59
N ARG A 513 2.12 -8.42 -10.65
CA ARG A 513 3.03 -8.89 -11.71
C ARG A 513 3.18 -10.41 -11.71
N ASP A 514 3.29 -11.04 -10.56
CA ASP A 514 3.38 -12.51 -10.44
C ASP A 514 2.07 -13.20 -10.86
N LEU A 515 0.91 -12.62 -10.55
CA LEU A 515 -0.41 -13.11 -10.99
C LEU A 515 -0.59 -13.01 -12.52
N LEU A 516 -0.13 -11.90 -13.14
CA LEU A 516 -0.11 -11.76 -14.60
C LEU A 516 0.85 -12.79 -15.24
N ALA A 517 2.06 -12.92 -14.72
CA ALA A 517 3.10 -13.81 -15.26
C ALA A 517 2.73 -15.29 -15.15
N SER A 518 2.18 -15.73 -14.01
CA SER A 518 1.73 -17.11 -13.78
C SER A 518 0.59 -17.54 -14.71
N ASN A 519 -0.33 -16.63 -15.02
CA ASN A 519 -1.44 -16.88 -15.94
C ASN A 519 -1.07 -16.66 -17.43
N GLY A 520 0.17 -16.27 -17.73
CA GLY A 520 0.63 -15.99 -19.10
C GLY A 520 -0.04 -14.75 -19.72
N TRP A 521 -0.52 -13.83 -18.88
CA TRP A 521 -1.05 -12.53 -19.27
C TRP A 521 0.08 -11.53 -19.52
N LYS A 522 -0.16 -10.49 -20.31
CA LYS A 522 0.84 -9.42 -20.48
C LYS A 522 0.85 -8.53 -19.25
N GLU A 523 2.02 -8.03 -18.88
CA GLU A 523 2.14 -6.96 -17.88
C GLU A 523 1.46 -5.67 -18.37
N PHE A 524 1.57 -5.40 -19.68
CA PHE A 524 1.07 -4.19 -20.33
C PHE A 524 0.14 -4.56 -21.52
N GLU A 525 -1.05 -3.99 -21.54
CA GLU A 525 -2.04 -4.07 -22.65
C GLU A 525 -2.47 -2.66 -23.08
N ASP A 526 -1.50 -1.74 -23.15
CA ASP A 526 -1.69 -0.30 -23.33
C ASP A 526 -2.47 0.05 -24.61
N CYS A 527 -3.41 0.98 -24.46
CA CYS A 527 -4.21 1.54 -25.54
C CYS A 527 -4.18 3.07 -25.48
N PRO A 528 -3.31 3.75 -26.23
CA PRO A 528 -3.07 5.18 -26.10
C PRO A 528 -4.32 6.05 -26.41
N VAL A 529 -5.05 6.45 -25.36
CA VAL A 529 -6.23 7.34 -25.46
C VAL A 529 -5.80 8.80 -25.47
N LYS A 530 -5.85 9.42 -26.65
CA LYS A 530 -5.45 10.83 -26.82
C LYS A 530 -6.43 11.81 -26.19
N MET A 531 -5.88 12.75 -25.42
CA MET A 531 -6.61 13.83 -24.79
C MET A 531 -6.72 15.03 -25.73
N SER A 532 -7.95 15.34 -26.13
CA SER A 532 -8.29 16.46 -27.03
C SER A 532 -7.76 17.83 -26.59
N SER A 533 -7.58 18.05 -25.29
CA SER A 533 -7.06 19.30 -24.73
C SER A 533 -5.62 19.59 -25.19
N PHE A 534 -4.82 18.55 -25.47
CA PHE A 534 -3.48 18.65 -26.02
C PHE A 534 -3.49 19.25 -27.44
N GLU A 535 -4.43 18.84 -28.30
CA GLU A 535 -4.53 19.36 -29.67
C GLU A 535 -4.88 20.85 -29.70
N GLU A 536 -5.82 21.31 -28.85
CA GLU A 536 -6.19 22.73 -28.77
C GLU A 536 -5.11 23.58 -28.10
N PHE A 537 -4.34 23.03 -27.16
CA PHE A 537 -3.16 23.68 -26.56
C PHE A 537 -2.05 23.89 -27.60
N MET A 538 -1.67 22.83 -28.32
CA MET A 538 -0.66 22.90 -29.39
C MET A 538 -1.07 23.85 -30.52
N GLN A 539 -2.34 23.84 -30.94
CA GLN A 539 -2.86 24.78 -31.96
C GLN A 539 -2.84 26.25 -31.51
N LYS A 540 -2.88 26.53 -30.20
CA LYS A 540 -2.74 27.89 -29.65
C LYS A 540 -1.28 28.30 -29.46
N GLY A 541 -0.36 27.35 -29.27
CA GLY A 541 1.07 27.61 -29.04
C GLY A 541 1.77 28.35 -30.18
N ASP A 542 1.35 28.13 -31.43
CA ASP A 542 1.94 28.75 -32.63
C ASP A 542 1.46 30.22 -32.85
N ALA A 543 0.48 30.69 -32.08
CA ALA A 543 -0.08 32.05 -32.14
C ALA A 543 0.65 33.02 -31.21
N GLY A 544 1.92 33.32 -31.53
CA GLY A 544 2.82 34.08 -30.65
C GLY A 544 2.38 35.50 -30.24
N SER A 545 2.47 35.76 -28.93
CA SER A 545 2.49 37.05 -28.21
C SER A 545 1.18 37.81 -27.94
N ASN A 546 1.11 38.33 -26.71
CA ASN A 546 0.19 39.36 -26.19
C ASN A 546 -1.31 39.09 -26.25
N TYR A 547 -1.84 38.53 -25.17
CA TYR A 547 -3.18 38.89 -24.68
C TYR A 547 -3.15 39.19 -23.18
N GLU A 548 -3.07 40.48 -22.84
CA GLU A 548 -3.56 40.94 -21.54
C GLU A 548 -5.08 40.78 -21.54
N HIS A 549 -5.65 39.96 -20.65
CA HIS A 549 -7.07 40.05 -20.31
C HIS A 549 -7.24 40.36 -18.83
N SER A 550 -7.76 41.56 -18.57
CA SER A 550 -8.02 42.06 -17.23
C SER A 550 -9.21 41.33 -16.60
N TYR A 551 -8.93 40.44 -15.64
CA TYR A 551 -9.92 40.09 -14.64
C TYR A 551 -10.06 41.28 -13.68
N SER A 552 -11.28 41.80 -13.59
CA SER A 552 -11.62 42.80 -12.57
C SER A 552 -11.70 42.13 -11.22
N ASN A 553 -10.99 42.67 -10.22
CA ASN A 553 -11.18 42.25 -8.83
C ASN A 553 -12.67 42.36 -8.45
N ASP A 554 -13.29 41.25 -8.08
CA ASP A 554 -14.34 41.26 -7.06
C ASP A 554 -13.91 40.31 -5.94
N SER A 555 -13.56 40.89 -4.79
CA SER A 555 -12.78 40.21 -3.77
C SER A 555 -13.68 39.70 -2.64
N GLY A 556 -14.14 38.46 -2.80
CA GLY A 556 -14.62 37.62 -1.71
C GLY A 556 -16.08 37.19 -1.82
N MET A 557 -16.27 35.89 -1.96
CA MET A 557 -17.06 35.13 -0.98
C MET A 557 -16.55 33.69 -0.93
N SER A 558 -16.28 33.20 0.27
CA SER A 558 -15.94 31.80 0.54
C SER A 558 -17.22 31.03 0.85
N SER A 559 -17.52 30.00 0.06
CA SER A 559 -18.50 28.97 0.38
C SER A 559 -18.05 27.69 -0.29
N ALA A 560 -17.84 26.63 0.49
CA ALA A 560 -17.85 25.28 -0.04
C ALA A 560 -19.22 25.01 -0.67
N HIS A 561 -19.25 24.18 -1.70
CA HIS A 561 -20.52 23.72 -2.28
C HIS A 561 -20.96 22.45 -1.55
N ASP A 562 -21.71 22.64 -0.45
CA ASP A 562 -22.40 21.54 0.24
C ASP A 562 -23.34 20.82 -0.74
N TRP A 563 -22.93 19.68 -1.28
CA TRP A 563 -23.79 18.80 -2.08
C TRP A 563 -24.72 18.00 -1.16
N HIS A 564 -25.68 18.70 -0.58
CA HIS A 564 -26.79 18.11 0.15
C HIS A 564 -28.11 18.40 -0.56
N GLY A 565 -28.70 17.36 -1.14
CA GLY A 565 -29.96 17.42 -1.87
C GLY A 565 -31.14 17.81 -0.98
N SER A 566 -31.48 19.11 -0.95
CA SER A 566 -32.70 19.58 -0.28
C SER A 566 -33.94 19.29 -1.12
N LYS A 567 -34.87 18.53 -0.56
CA LYS A 567 -36.24 18.40 -1.07
C LYS A 567 -36.97 19.75 -0.96
N ASN A 568 -37.96 19.96 -1.82
CA ASN A 568 -38.77 21.19 -1.87
C ASN A 568 -40.19 20.94 -1.36
N ASP A 569 -40.45 21.36 -0.12
CA ASP A 569 -41.76 21.59 0.49
C ASP A 569 -41.57 22.86 1.38
N ASP A 570 -42.45 23.85 1.50
CA ASP A 570 -43.80 24.12 0.99
C ASP A 570 -43.89 25.61 0.57
N ASP A 571 -44.89 25.98 -0.26
CA ASP A 571 -45.53 27.30 -0.12
C ASP A 571 -46.99 27.27 -0.63
N SER A 572 -47.96 27.21 0.29
CA SER A 572 -49.38 26.93 -0.05
C SER A 572 -50.22 28.20 -0.28
N TRP A 573 -50.93 28.30 -1.41
CA TRP A 573 -52.12 29.16 -1.56
C TRP A 573 -53.05 28.67 -2.68
N GLY A 574 -54.30 28.32 -2.35
CA GLY A 574 -55.41 28.23 -3.32
C GLY A 574 -56.48 27.17 -3.03
N ASP A 575 -57.73 27.61 -2.83
CA ASP A 575 -58.93 26.85 -3.25
C ASP A 575 -58.82 26.57 -4.77
N ASP A 576 -59.42 25.54 -5.37
CA ASP A 576 -60.74 24.96 -5.10
C ASP A 576 -60.84 23.42 -5.32
N GLY A 577 -61.94 22.81 -4.86
CA GLY A 577 -62.12 21.34 -4.88
C GLY A 577 -63.46 20.88 -5.48
N TYR A 578 -63.58 19.58 -5.74
CA TYR A 578 -64.83 18.86 -6.06
C TYR A 578 -64.78 17.39 -5.62
N ASP A 579 -65.97 16.78 -5.53
CA ASP A 579 -66.28 15.51 -4.84
C ASP A 579 -65.94 14.21 -5.60
N ASP A 580 -66.01 13.08 -4.88
CA ASP A 580 -66.23 11.68 -5.35
C ASP A 580 -65.18 11.05 -6.30
N ASP A 581 -65.05 9.72 -6.46
CA ASP A 581 -65.43 8.54 -5.66
C ASP A 581 -64.51 7.34 -6.02
N GLY A 582 -64.71 6.16 -5.43
CA GLY A 582 -64.19 4.89 -5.99
C GLY A 582 -63.44 3.94 -5.04
N SER A 583 -63.45 2.65 -5.39
CA SER A 583 -62.79 1.54 -4.68
C SER A 583 -62.72 0.29 -5.59
N TRP A 584 -61.90 -0.71 -5.22
CA TRP A 584 -61.73 -2.07 -5.79
C TRP A 584 -60.76 -2.26 -6.99
N GLY A 585 -60.11 -3.44 -7.02
CA GLY A 585 -59.04 -3.86 -7.95
C GLY A 585 -57.64 -3.56 -7.38
N ASP A 586 -56.79 -4.52 -7.00
CA ASP A 586 -56.72 -5.97 -7.25
C ASP A 586 -56.43 -6.36 -8.72
N ASP A 587 -55.73 -7.48 -8.93
CA ASP A 587 -54.89 -7.85 -10.11
C ASP A 587 -53.55 -7.06 -10.18
N GLY A 588 -52.35 -7.63 -10.06
CA GLY A 588 -51.95 -9.03 -9.82
C GLY A 588 -51.18 -9.65 -11.00
N HIS A 589 -49.86 -9.44 -11.05
CA HIS A 589 -48.90 -10.18 -11.89
C HIS A 589 -47.61 -10.40 -11.08
N ASP A 590 -47.17 -11.65 -11.03
CA ASP A 590 -45.87 -12.09 -10.51
C ASP A 590 -44.88 -12.19 -11.68
N ASP A 591 -43.63 -11.78 -11.47
CA ASP A 591 -42.47 -12.20 -12.27
C ASP A 591 -41.29 -12.36 -11.27
N ASP A 592 -40.88 -13.61 -11.02
CA ASP A 592 -39.77 -13.96 -10.13
C ASP A 592 -38.43 -13.95 -10.90
N ASP A 593 -37.46 -13.17 -10.45
CA ASP A 593 -36.03 -13.35 -10.79
C ASP A 593 -35.22 -13.51 -9.51
N SER A 594 -35.16 -14.74 -8.99
CA SER A 594 -34.36 -15.10 -7.82
C SER A 594 -32.90 -15.32 -8.21
N TRP A 595 -31.99 -14.57 -7.60
CA TRP A 595 -30.57 -14.94 -7.57
C TRP A 595 -30.39 -16.26 -6.80
N GLY A 596 -29.38 -17.05 -7.17
CA GLY A 596 -29.16 -18.40 -6.66
C GLY A 596 -28.00 -18.49 -5.68
N ASP A 597 -28.29 -18.52 -4.37
CA ASP A 597 -27.34 -18.88 -3.30
C ASP A 597 -27.36 -20.39 -3.07
N ASP A 598 -26.28 -21.09 -3.44
CA ASP A 598 -26.10 -22.54 -3.20
C ASP A 598 -24.58 -22.87 -3.19
N GLY A 599 -23.87 -22.96 -2.07
CA GLY A 599 -24.26 -22.65 -0.69
C GLY A 599 -23.56 -23.54 0.36
N ASN A 600 -23.51 -23.09 1.62
CA ASN A 600 -23.16 -23.96 2.76
C ASN A 600 -23.84 -23.55 4.10
N LYS A 601 -24.94 -22.79 4.07
CA LYS A 601 -25.66 -22.31 5.28
C LYS A 601 -26.52 -23.41 5.94
N GLY A 602 -25.86 -24.51 6.34
CA GLY A 602 -26.47 -25.77 6.77
C GLY A 602 -26.71 -25.93 8.27
N LYS A 603 -27.85 -25.40 8.78
CA LYS A 603 -28.48 -25.71 10.09
C LYS A 603 -27.85 -25.11 11.36
N TYR A 604 -28.11 -23.82 11.60
CA TYR A 604 -28.31 -23.33 12.98
C TYR A 604 -29.73 -22.76 13.11
N GLY A 605 -30.40 -23.09 14.21
CA GLY A 605 -31.86 -23.02 14.33
C GLY A 605 -32.38 -21.81 15.12
N HIS A 606 -31.86 -20.62 14.86
CA HIS A 606 -32.21 -19.40 15.58
C HIS A 606 -32.90 -18.40 14.65
N ARG A 607 -34.07 -17.88 15.06
CA ARG A 607 -34.91 -17.01 14.23
C ARG A 607 -35.32 -15.77 15.02
N ALA A 608 -34.50 -14.73 15.00
CA ALA A 608 -34.89 -13.39 15.42
C ALA A 608 -35.10 -12.50 14.18
N LEU A 609 -36.23 -12.70 13.49
CA LEU A 609 -36.67 -11.72 12.50
C LEU A 609 -36.97 -10.39 13.19
N SER A 610 -36.54 -9.29 12.59
CA SER A 610 -36.91 -7.92 12.97
C SER A 610 -38.39 -7.64 12.67
N ASP A 611 -39.27 -8.14 13.54
CA ASP A 611 -40.70 -7.82 13.47
C ASP A 611 -40.89 -6.31 13.66
N SER A 612 -41.66 -5.67 12.76
CA SER A 612 -42.03 -4.26 12.83
C SER A 612 -42.76 -3.91 14.13
N SER A 613 -43.32 -4.91 14.84
CA SER A 613 -43.88 -4.74 16.19
C SER A 613 -42.84 -4.45 17.29
N THR A 614 -41.55 -4.73 17.08
CA THR A 614 -40.48 -4.57 18.09
C THR A 614 -39.81 -3.19 18.07
N GLY A 615 -40.12 -2.34 17.08
CA GLY A 615 -39.50 -1.02 16.92
C GLY A 615 -38.10 -1.06 16.28
N GLY A 616 -37.78 -2.09 15.50
CA GLY A 616 -36.51 -2.22 14.76
C GLY A 616 -35.33 -2.76 15.58
N ILE A 617 -35.59 -3.36 16.75
CA ILE A 617 -34.55 -3.92 17.62
C ILE A 617 -34.43 -5.44 17.37
N CYS A 618 -33.26 -5.89 16.92
CA CYS A 618 -32.90 -7.30 16.83
C CYS A 618 -32.69 -7.88 18.23
N LYS A 619 -33.72 -8.51 18.82
CA LYS A 619 -33.63 -9.14 20.15
C LYS A 619 -32.96 -10.51 20.07
N ILE A 620 -31.69 -10.60 20.42
CA ILE A 620 -30.90 -11.85 20.31
C ILE A 620 -31.31 -12.82 21.43
N THR A 621 -31.80 -14.01 21.06
CA THR A 621 -32.39 -14.99 21.98
C THR A 621 -31.58 -16.29 22.05
N CYS A 622 -31.00 -16.51 23.23
CA CYS A 622 -30.15 -17.67 23.53
C CYS A 622 -30.94 -18.99 23.58
N SER A 623 -30.28 -20.10 23.27
CA SER A 623 -30.78 -21.44 23.63
C SER A 623 -30.88 -21.58 25.16
N SER A 624 -31.79 -22.40 25.68
CA SER A 624 -32.08 -22.52 27.12
C SER A 624 -30.98 -23.20 27.94
N ASP A 625 -29.96 -23.75 27.28
CA ASP A 625 -29.06 -24.77 27.83
C ASP A 625 -27.58 -24.32 27.90
N SER A 626 -27.27 -23.06 27.58
CA SER A 626 -25.92 -22.47 27.70
C SER A 626 -25.92 -21.13 28.44
N ASP A 627 -24.93 -20.94 29.31
CA ASP A 627 -24.73 -19.68 30.08
C ASP A 627 -24.12 -18.54 29.22
N VAL A 628 -23.63 -18.87 28.03
CA VAL A 628 -23.10 -17.94 27.02
C VAL A 628 -23.89 -18.10 25.73
N CYS A 629 -24.15 -16.99 25.04
CA CYS A 629 -24.91 -16.95 23.80
C CYS A 629 -24.00 -16.55 22.64
N ASP A 630 -23.80 -17.44 21.67
CA ASP A 630 -22.98 -17.16 20.49
C ASP A 630 -23.71 -16.21 19.53
N ILE A 631 -22.94 -15.31 18.89
CA ILE A 631 -23.35 -14.36 17.86
C ILE A 631 -22.29 -14.43 16.75
N TYR A 632 -22.69 -14.59 15.49
CA TYR A 632 -21.74 -14.61 14.37
C TYR A 632 -21.67 -13.24 13.70
N VAL A 633 -20.46 -12.70 13.59
CA VAL A 633 -20.19 -11.34 13.10
C VAL A 633 -19.72 -11.40 11.65
N HIS A 634 -20.26 -10.52 10.81
CA HIS A 634 -19.84 -10.35 9.42
C HIS A 634 -19.66 -8.86 9.11
N VAL A 635 -18.93 -8.55 8.05
CA VAL A 635 -18.95 -7.21 7.42
C VAL A 635 -19.42 -7.36 5.98
N ASN A 636 -20.53 -6.73 5.60
CA ASN A 636 -20.89 -6.60 4.20
C ASN A 636 -20.12 -5.40 3.61
N LEU A 637 -19.09 -5.67 2.80
CA LEU A 637 -18.20 -4.66 2.21
C LEU A 637 -18.93 -3.72 1.23
N PHE A 638 -20.09 -4.11 0.70
CA PHE A 638 -20.81 -3.38 -0.35
C PHE A 638 -21.83 -2.34 0.19
N GLU A 639 -22.20 -2.40 1.47
CA GLU A 639 -23.27 -1.53 2.03
C GLU A 639 -22.86 -0.05 2.13
N THR A 640 -21.58 0.23 2.44
CA THR A 640 -21.02 1.58 2.58
C THR A 640 -19.57 1.62 2.08
N VAL A 641 -18.95 2.81 2.05
CA VAL A 641 -17.52 2.99 1.75
C VAL A 641 -16.62 2.06 2.57
N LEU A 642 -16.90 1.92 3.87
CA LEU A 642 -16.16 1.08 4.83
C LEU A 642 -16.76 -0.33 5.01
N GLY A 643 -17.86 -0.64 4.32
CA GLY A 643 -18.73 -1.77 4.60
C GLY A 643 -19.65 -1.55 5.81
N ALA A 644 -20.35 -2.60 6.24
CA ALA A 644 -21.24 -2.56 7.40
C ALA A 644 -21.21 -3.85 8.22
N PHE A 645 -21.13 -3.73 9.54
CA PHE A 645 -21.32 -4.87 10.44
C PHE A 645 -22.74 -5.43 10.31
N THR A 646 -22.85 -6.74 10.13
CA THR A 646 -24.09 -7.54 10.21
C THR A 646 -23.89 -8.72 11.17
N PHE A 647 -24.98 -9.35 11.60
CA PHE A 647 -24.93 -10.55 12.45
C PHE A 647 -25.92 -11.59 11.95
N ASP A 648 -25.54 -12.88 11.90
CA ASP A 648 -26.44 -13.95 11.42
C ASP A 648 -27.75 -14.00 12.21
N GLU A 649 -27.69 -13.72 13.52
CA GLU A 649 -28.85 -13.66 14.41
C GLU A 649 -29.86 -12.56 14.04
N CYS A 650 -29.45 -11.55 13.27
CA CYS A 650 -30.27 -10.42 12.81
C CYS A 650 -30.57 -10.45 11.30
N GLY A 651 -29.98 -11.38 10.56
CA GLY A 651 -29.97 -11.40 9.09
C GLY A 651 -29.16 -10.25 8.49
N ASP A 652 -29.31 -10.06 7.18
CA ASP A 652 -28.51 -9.16 6.33
C ASP A 652 -28.90 -7.68 6.49
N GLN A 653 -29.19 -7.25 7.71
CA GLN A 653 -29.44 -5.84 8.06
C GLN A 653 -28.11 -5.16 8.40
N PRO A 654 -27.70 -4.08 7.70
CA PRO A 654 -26.49 -3.34 8.02
C PRO A 654 -26.66 -2.49 9.30
N TYR A 655 -25.61 -2.46 10.13
CA TYR A 655 -25.59 -1.75 11.42
C TYR A 655 -26.84 -1.99 12.30
N PRO A 656 -27.26 -3.25 12.51
CA PRO A 656 -28.53 -3.56 13.15
C PRO A 656 -28.54 -3.13 14.62
N THR A 657 -29.62 -2.48 15.07
CA THR A 657 -29.76 -2.17 16.50
C THR A 657 -30.06 -3.47 17.27
N ILE A 658 -29.05 -4.04 17.93
CA ILE A 658 -29.17 -5.30 18.67
C ILE A 658 -29.68 -5.06 20.10
N GLY A 659 -30.43 -6.01 20.64
CA GLY A 659 -30.92 -6.00 22.03
C GLY A 659 -30.30 -7.14 22.83
N LEU A 660 -29.57 -6.80 23.90
CA LEU A 660 -28.85 -7.72 24.77
C LEU A 660 -29.34 -7.60 26.22
N GLU A 661 -29.52 -8.73 26.90
CA GLU A 661 -30.05 -8.77 28.27
C GLU A 661 -28.97 -8.43 29.32
N ILE A 662 -29.27 -7.52 30.24
CA ILE A 662 -28.38 -7.10 31.33
C ILE A 662 -27.89 -8.30 32.15
N GLY A 663 -26.59 -8.32 32.46
CA GLY A 663 -25.95 -9.36 33.27
C GLY A 663 -25.74 -10.71 32.58
N LYS A 664 -26.07 -10.85 31.28
CA LYS A 664 -25.71 -12.03 30.47
C LYS A 664 -24.40 -11.83 29.73
N THR A 665 -23.73 -12.94 29.42
CA THR A 665 -22.55 -12.98 28.55
C THR A 665 -22.94 -13.46 27.15
N TYR A 666 -22.54 -12.69 26.14
CA TYR A 666 -22.66 -12.99 24.72
C TYR A 666 -21.25 -13.16 24.14
N ARG A 667 -21.08 -14.07 23.18
CA ARG A 667 -19.79 -14.32 22.51
C ARG A 667 -19.90 -14.01 21.03
N PHE A 668 -19.32 -12.87 20.66
CA PHE A 668 -19.27 -12.40 19.28
C PHE A 668 -18.09 -13.09 18.58
N ILE A 669 -18.38 -13.84 17.51
CA ILE A 669 -17.42 -14.69 16.80
C ILE A 669 -17.04 -14.03 15.48
N GLN A 670 -15.74 -13.77 15.31
CA GLN A 670 -15.13 -13.26 14.08
C GLN A 670 -14.26 -14.38 13.47
N LYS A 671 -14.56 -14.79 12.24
CA LYS A 671 -13.95 -15.96 11.59
C LYS A 671 -14.02 -15.97 10.06
N GLU A 672 -14.93 -15.21 9.45
CA GLU A 672 -15.05 -15.16 7.99
C GLU A 672 -14.11 -14.10 7.44
N LEU A 673 -13.67 -14.25 6.18
CA LEU A 673 -12.67 -13.36 5.59
C LEU A 673 -13.07 -11.88 5.63
N ASN A 674 -14.36 -11.57 5.51
CA ASN A 674 -14.84 -10.19 5.63
C ASN A 674 -14.65 -9.54 7.03
N ASN A 675 -14.32 -10.32 8.07
CA ASN A 675 -13.94 -9.76 9.37
C ASN A 675 -12.48 -9.27 9.43
N TYR A 676 -11.66 -9.61 8.43
CA TYR A 676 -10.29 -9.12 8.30
C TYR A 676 -10.25 -7.59 8.38
N TYR A 677 -9.25 -7.03 9.07
CA TYR A 677 -9.12 -5.58 9.31
C TYR A 677 -10.28 -4.90 10.08
N HIS A 678 -11.28 -5.66 10.59
CA HIS A 678 -12.43 -5.14 11.34
C HIS A 678 -12.56 -5.69 12.78
N PRO A 679 -11.58 -5.51 13.68
CA PRO A 679 -11.67 -5.95 15.08
C PRO A 679 -12.83 -5.28 15.83
N LEU A 680 -13.71 -6.10 16.44
CA LEU A 680 -14.92 -5.63 17.12
C LEU A 680 -14.65 -5.06 18.52
N GLY A 681 -14.98 -3.79 18.73
CA GLY A 681 -14.93 -3.08 20.01
C GLY A 681 -16.31 -2.81 20.61
N PHE A 682 -16.35 -2.49 21.92
CA PHE A 682 -17.58 -2.16 22.66
C PHE A 682 -17.42 -0.87 23.48
N ALA A 683 -18.31 0.10 23.31
CA ALA A 683 -18.16 1.43 23.90
C ALA A 683 -19.45 2.08 24.44
N TYR A 684 -19.26 3.08 25.30
CA TYR A 684 -20.33 3.94 25.83
C TYR A 684 -20.78 5.03 24.86
N PHE A 685 -20.05 5.24 23.76
CA PHE A 685 -20.31 6.23 22.72
C PHE A 685 -19.96 5.63 21.36
N ALA A 686 -20.54 6.17 20.28
CA ALA A 686 -20.10 5.84 18.93
C ALA A 686 -18.60 6.11 18.76
N ASP A 687 -17.96 5.23 18.00
CA ASP A 687 -16.55 5.18 17.57
C ASP A 687 -15.50 5.11 18.70
N GLY A 688 -15.94 4.85 19.94
CA GLY A 688 -15.10 4.36 21.04
C GLY A 688 -13.74 5.06 21.18
N ALA A 689 -12.67 4.34 20.84
CA ALA A 689 -11.29 4.81 20.88
C ALA A 689 -11.05 6.07 20.03
N HIS A 690 -11.43 6.04 18.75
CA HIS A 690 -11.19 7.12 17.76
C HIS A 690 -11.67 8.47 18.27
N ALA A 691 -12.92 8.51 18.72
CA ALA A 691 -13.55 9.71 19.25
C ALA A 691 -12.98 10.16 20.62
N ASN A 692 -11.91 9.54 21.14
CA ASN A 692 -11.38 9.77 22.49
C ASN A 692 -12.46 9.60 23.57
N LYS A 693 -13.26 8.54 23.44
CA LYS A 693 -14.35 8.20 24.38
C LYS A 693 -13.97 7.02 25.26
N LYS A 694 -14.87 6.67 26.16
CA LYS A 694 -14.72 5.46 26.98
C LYS A 694 -15.29 4.26 26.25
N GLU A 695 -14.45 3.26 26.10
CA GLU A 695 -14.88 1.87 25.93
C GLU A 695 -15.50 1.30 27.21
N VAL A 696 -16.14 0.14 27.08
CA VAL A 696 -16.61 -0.68 28.19
C VAL A 696 -15.40 -1.27 28.94
N GLU A 697 -15.42 -1.29 30.28
CA GLU A 697 -14.24 -1.73 31.04
C GLU A 697 -13.92 -3.23 30.91
N ASP A 698 -12.63 -3.59 30.89
CA ASP A 698 -12.06 -4.93 30.68
C ASP A 698 -12.72 -6.03 31.54
N GLN A 699 -13.24 -5.70 32.73
CA GLN A 699 -13.95 -6.65 33.59
C GLN A 699 -15.22 -7.26 32.93
N TYR A 700 -15.73 -6.63 31.88
CA TYR A 700 -16.88 -7.05 31.09
C TYR A 700 -16.52 -7.66 29.73
N LEU A 701 -15.25 -7.58 29.30
CA LEU A 701 -14.79 -7.98 27.96
C LEU A 701 -13.67 -9.02 28.03
N LYS A 702 -13.72 -10.03 27.16
CA LYS A 702 -12.61 -10.96 26.97
C LYS A 702 -12.35 -11.21 25.50
N TYR A 703 -11.26 -10.63 25.03
CA TYR A 703 -10.71 -10.82 23.70
C TYR A 703 -9.96 -12.16 23.61
N LYS A 704 -10.35 -13.01 22.65
CA LYS A 704 -9.87 -14.38 22.52
C LYS A 704 -9.50 -14.76 21.10
N ILE A 705 -8.50 -15.63 20.98
CA ILE A 705 -8.10 -16.30 19.72
C ILE A 705 -8.11 -17.80 20.00
N ASN A 706 -8.84 -18.59 19.19
CA ASN A 706 -9.06 -20.03 19.38
C ASN A 706 -9.55 -20.43 20.80
N ASN A 707 -10.26 -19.53 21.48
CA ASN A 707 -10.74 -19.61 22.88
C ASN A 707 -9.66 -19.41 23.97
N GLU A 708 -8.41 -19.11 23.62
CA GLU A 708 -7.41 -18.61 24.57
C GLU A 708 -7.60 -17.10 24.79
N GLU A 709 -7.53 -16.64 26.04
CA GLU A 709 -7.76 -15.24 26.44
C GLU A 709 -6.47 -14.45 26.32
N VAL A 710 -6.42 -13.49 25.38
CA VAL A 710 -5.20 -12.79 24.97
C VAL A 710 -5.18 -11.30 25.35
N GLY A 711 -6.34 -10.70 25.60
CA GLY A 711 -6.49 -9.25 25.84
C GLY A 711 -6.45 -8.42 24.54
N LEU A 712 -6.91 -7.17 24.61
CA LEU A 712 -7.04 -6.29 23.44
C LEU A 712 -5.69 -6.08 22.73
N ASP A 713 -4.65 -5.77 23.51
CA ASP A 713 -3.25 -5.55 23.09
C ASP A 713 -2.63 -6.70 22.27
N ASN A 714 -3.22 -7.91 22.31
CA ASN A 714 -2.77 -9.07 21.52
C ASN A 714 -3.84 -9.56 20.52
N TYR A 715 -5.02 -8.94 20.51
CA TYR A 715 -6.15 -9.24 19.62
C TYR A 715 -6.14 -8.29 18.43
N GLU A 716 -6.15 -6.98 18.68
CA GLU A 716 -6.27 -5.95 17.64
C GLU A 716 -5.06 -5.92 16.68
N PRO A 717 -3.78 -5.97 17.14
CA PRO A 717 -2.64 -5.97 16.22
C PRO A 717 -2.63 -7.13 15.22
N LYS A 718 -3.40 -8.21 15.45
CA LYS A 718 -3.52 -9.34 14.53
C LYS A 718 -4.33 -9.03 13.29
N PHE A 719 -5.20 -8.01 13.32
CA PHE A 719 -6.01 -7.61 12.18
C PHE A 719 -5.23 -6.79 11.13
N PHE A 720 -3.99 -6.36 11.45
CA PHE A 720 -3.06 -5.70 10.53
C PHE A 720 -2.07 -6.66 9.82
N TYR A 721 -2.20 -7.98 9.99
CA TYR A 721 -1.38 -8.99 9.31
C TYR A 721 -1.90 -9.20 7.88
N SER A 722 -1.20 -9.92 7.00
CA SER A 722 -1.80 -10.25 5.70
C SER A 722 -3.07 -11.12 5.87
N PRO A 723 -4.05 -11.07 4.95
CA PRO A 723 -5.27 -11.89 5.05
C PRO A 723 -5.00 -13.39 5.20
N LYS A 724 -3.94 -13.89 4.55
CA LYS A 724 -3.45 -15.26 4.62
C LYS A 724 -3.05 -15.66 6.06
N GLU A 725 -2.33 -14.78 6.74
CA GLU A 725 -1.88 -14.99 8.12
C GLU A 725 -3.01 -14.79 9.13
N TRP A 726 -3.87 -13.80 8.90
CA TRP A 726 -5.05 -13.54 9.73
C TRP A 726 -5.97 -14.77 9.77
N GLY A 727 -6.29 -15.35 8.60
CA GLY A 727 -7.02 -16.61 8.52
C GLY A 727 -6.27 -17.78 9.18
N GLY A 728 -4.92 -17.77 9.11
CA GLY A 728 -4.04 -18.72 9.81
C GLY A 728 -4.12 -18.68 11.34
N PHE A 729 -4.59 -17.57 11.95
CA PHE A 729 -4.83 -17.52 13.40
C PHE A 729 -6.12 -18.22 13.84
N GLY A 730 -7.04 -18.54 12.92
CA GLY A 730 -8.29 -19.23 13.24
C GLY A 730 -9.37 -18.31 13.81
N THR A 731 -10.08 -18.75 14.86
CA THR A 731 -11.30 -18.07 15.31
C THR A 731 -11.04 -17.00 16.38
N PHE A 732 -11.23 -15.74 15.99
CA PHE A 732 -11.30 -14.60 16.90
C PHE A 732 -12.68 -14.55 17.58
N ASN A 733 -12.75 -14.14 18.85
CA ASN A 733 -14.03 -13.87 19.51
C ASN A 733 -13.89 -12.92 20.70
N VAL A 734 -14.97 -12.20 20.99
CA VAL A 734 -15.12 -11.34 22.17
C VAL A 734 -16.28 -11.84 23.03
N GLU A 735 -15.99 -12.30 24.24
CA GLU A 735 -17.03 -12.52 25.26
C GLU A 735 -17.34 -11.18 25.94
N PHE A 736 -18.51 -10.62 25.64
CA PHE A 736 -19.03 -9.39 26.24
C PHE A 736 -20.13 -9.71 27.26
N THR A 737 -19.95 -9.27 28.50
CA THR A 737 -20.95 -9.37 29.57
C THR A 737 -21.64 -8.02 29.78
N VAL A 738 -22.95 -7.96 29.56
CA VAL A 738 -23.71 -6.71 29.57
C VAL A 738 -23.70 -6.09 30.99
N PRO A 739 -23.19 -4.86 31.18
CA PRO A 739 -23.08 -4.24 32.51
C PRO A 739 -24.43 -4.06 33.21
N ASP A 740 -24.46 -4.21 34.54
CA ASP A 740 -25.65 -3.99 35.39
C ASP A 740 -25.68 -2.59 36.05
N ASN A 741 -24.72 -1.73 35.69
CA ASN A 741 -24.49 -0.42 36.30
C ASN A 741 -24.56 0.75 35.29
N HIS A 742 -25.16 0.55 34.12
CA HIS A 742 -25.34 1.53 33.05
C HIS A 742 -26.83 1.62 32.65
N GLU A 743 -27.33 2.82 32.34
CA GLU A 743 -28.75 3.09 32.06
C GLU A 743 -29.01 3.63 30.63
N GLU A 744 -27.96 3.93 29.86
CA GLU A 744 -28.06 4.42 28.48
C GLU A 744 -27.74 3.29 27.47
N ASP A 745 -27.82 3.57 26.18
CA ASP A 745 -27.41 2.60 25.15
C ASP A 745 -25.88 2.34 25.22
N LEU A 746 -25.46 1.24 24.60
CA LEU A 746 -24.06 0.95 24.29
C LEU A 746 -23.87 0.87 22.77
N PHE A 747 -22.63 0.75 22.32
CA PHE A 747 -22.27 0.65 20.91
C PHE A 747 -21.31 -0.51 20.70
N TYR A 748 -21.43 -1.15 19.54
CA TYR A 748 -20.36 -1.96 18.96
C TYR A 748 -19.74 -1.15 17.82
N PHE A 749 -18.42 -1.22 17.65
CA PHE A 749 -17.68 -0.41 16.66
C PHE A 749 -16.45 -1.16 16.13
N CYS A 750 -15.80 -0.62 15.10
CA CYS A 750 -14.52 -1.14 14.60
C CYS A 750 -13.36 -0.42 15.29
N HIS A 751 -12.44 -1.18 15.91
CA HIS A 751 -11.24 -0.60 16.53
C HIS A 751 -10.29 0.07 15.53
N ILE A 752 -10.28 -0.34 14.27
CA ILE A 752 -9.39 0.22 13.23
C ILE A 752 -10.05 1.36 12.43
N HIS A 753 -11.36 1.27 12.13
CA HIS A 753 -12.07 2.19 11.26
C HIS A 753 -13.07 3.07 12.02
N GLU A 754 -12.92 4.40 11.94
CA GLU A 754 -13.92 5.34 12.45
C GLU A 754 -15.24 5.23 11.64
N PHE A 755 -16.34 5.76 12.17
CA PHE A 755 -17.69 5.73 11.60
C PHE A 755 -18.38 4.35 11.48
N MET A 756 -17.69 3.25 11.78
CA MET A 756 -18.24 1.89 11.74
C MET A 756 -19.00 1.48 13.03
N SER A 757 -19.78 2.37 13.63
CA SER A 757 -20.57 2.04 14.83
C SER A 757 -22.02 1.63 14.56
N GLY A 758 -22.48 0.64 15.33
CA GLY A 758 -23.89 0.30 15.50
C GLY A 758 -24.31 0.25 16.98
N ARG A 759 -25.61 0.05 17.22
CA ARG A 759 -26.24 0.32 18.54
C ARG A 759 -26.64 -0.95 19.29
N ILE A 760 -26.41 -0.93 20.60
CA ILE A 760 -26.81 -1.96 21.56
C ILE A 760 -27.87 -1.37 22.51
N LYS A 761 -29.02 -2.04 22.60
CA LYS A 761 -30.08 -1.80 23.58
C LYS A 761 -29.93 -2.73 24.77
N LEU A 762 -29.90 -2.15 25.96
CA LEU A 762 -29.99 -2.91 27.22
C LEU A 762 -31.43 -3.41 27.40
N LEU A 763 -31.59 -4.73 27.55
CA LEU A 763 -32.88 -5.38 27.80
C LEU A 763 -32.98 -5.87 29.25
N GLN A 764 -34.18 -5.76 29.83
CA GLN A 764 -34.54 -6.34 31.11
C GLN A 764 -35.84 -7.16 30.96
N ASN A 765 -35.78 -8.46 31.26
CA ASN A 765 -36.81 -9.46 30.96
C ASN A 765 -37.17 -9.53 29.46
N GLY A 766 -36.22 -9.23 28.58
CA GLY A 766 -36.39 -9.21 27.13
C GLY A 766 -37.00 -7.95 26.54
N ASP A 767 -37.30 -6.90 27.32
CA ASP A 767 -37.77 -5.60 26.83
C ASP A 767 -36.74 -4.48 27.09
N PRO A 768 -36.59 -3.49 26.18
CA PRO A 768 -35.60 -2.43 26.33
C PRO A 768 -35.88 -1.52 27.54
N GLU A 769 -34.86 -1.22 28.33
CA GLU A 769 -34.98 -0.23 29.40
C GLU A 769 -35.21 1.18 28.85
N SER A 770 -34.58 1.50 27.70
CA SER A 770 -34.79 2.74 26.96
C SER A 770 -35.04 2.51 25.45
N TYR A 771 -36.25 2.85 25.02
CA TYR A 771 -36.59 3.00 23.59
C TYR A 771 -36.03 4.30 22.97
N LYS A 772 -35.43 5.21 23.75
CA LYS A 772 -34.77 6.40 23.20
C LYS A 772 -33.35 6.04 22.77
N ASN A 773 -32.92 6.53 21.61
CA ASN A 773 -31.54 6.39 21.15
C ASN A 773 -30.67 7.46 21.82
N VAL A 774 -30.00 7.08 22.91
CA VAL A 774 -29.14 7.96 23.72
C VAL A 774 -27.94 7.13 24.20
N PRO A 775 -26.69 7.55 23.96
CA PRO A 775 -26.27 8.68 23.12
C PRO A 775 -26.72 8.60 21.65
N GLU A 776 -26.73 9.72 20.95
CA GLU A 776 -26.97 9.77 19.49
C GLU A 776 -25.68 9.38 18.73
N ILE A 777 -25.80 8.77 17.54
CA ILE A 777 -24.65 8.60 16.63
C ILE A 777 -24.46 9.95 15.92
N PRO A 778 -23.28 10.60 15.99
CA PRO A 778 -23.14 12.00 15.59
C PRO A 778 -23.09 12.24 14.07
N TYR A 779 -23.01 11.17 13.27
CA TYR A 779 -22.96 11.15 11.81
C TYR A 779 -24.09 10.26 11.25
N LYS A 780 -24.16 10.15 9.92
CA LYS A 780 -25.01 9.18 9.22
C LYS A 780 -24.10 8.20 8.46
N GLN A 781 -24.50 6.94 8.39
CA GLN A 781 -23.90 6.00 7.45
C GLN A 781 -24.30 6.38 6.01
N GLU A 782 -23.31 6.38 5.11
CA GLU A 782 -23.50 6.62 3.68
C GLU A 782 -23.68 5.27 2.98
N PHE A 783 -24.92 4.97 2.59
CA PHE A 783 -25.30 3.73 1.92
C PHE A 783 -25.32 3.91 0.41
N GLN A 784 -25.10 2.83 -0.36
CA GLN A 784 -25.34 2.83 -1.80
C GLN A 784 -26.74 3.39 -2.11
N ASP A 785 -26.82 4.51 -2.83
CA ASP A 785 -28.07 5.16 -3.19
C ASP A 785 -28.42 4.93 -4.67
N SER A 786 -27.47 5.15 -5.56
CA SER A 786 -27.58 5.01 -7.02
C SER A 786 -27.78 3.55 -7.47
N SER A 787 -28.48 3.36 -8.59
CA SER A 787 -28.67 2.04 -9.21
C SER A 787 -27.45 1.56 -10.00
N PHE A 788 -26.52 2.45 -10.33
CA PHE A 788 -25.26 2.13 -11.01
C PHE A 788 -24.25 1.58 -10.00
N ASP A 789 -24.14 2.23 -8.84
CA ASP A 789 -23.28 1.76 -7.74
C ASP A 789 -23.70 0.38 -7.24
N LYS A 790 -25.02 0.10 -7.21
CA LYS A 790 -25.59 -1.20 -6.87
C LYS A 790 -25.35 -2.30 -7.90
N SER A 791 -25.20 -1.97 -9.18
CA SER A 791 -24.80 -2.98 -10.18
C SER A 791 -23.29 -3.18 -10.22
N CYS A 792 -22.51 -2.17 -9.85
CA CYS A 792 -21.04 -2.24 -9.80
C CYS A 792 -20.45 -2.71 -8.47
N GLY A 793 -21.22 -2.75 -7.37
CA GLY A 793 -20.69 -3.02 -6.02
C GLY A 793 -19.91 -1.83 -5.41
N THR A 794 -20.06 -0.62 -5.96
CA THR A 794 -19.22 0.56 -5.68
C THR A 794 -19.93 1.60 -4.80
N MET A 795 -19.28 2.74 -4.56
CA MET A 795 -19.84 3.93 -3.94
C MET A 795 -19.56 5.19 -4.77
N HIS A 796 -20.57 6.06 -4.86
CA HIS A 796 -20.48 7.43 -5.37
C HIS A 796 -20.06 7.61 -6.85
N LEU A 797 -20.21 6.59 -7.70
CA LEU A 797 -19.83 6.65 -9.12
C LEU A 797 -20.93 7.17 -10.06
N GLY A 798 -22.18 7.23 -9.62
CA GLY A 798 -23.35 7.50 -10.47
C GLY A 798 -23.26 8.72 -11.40
N ASP A 799 -22.65 9.83 -10.94
CA ASP A 799 -22.51 11.06 -11.74
C ASP A 799 -21.30 11.07 -12.70
N PHE A 800 -20.38 10.10 -12.58
CA PHE A 800 -19.13 10.02 -13.35
C PHE A 800 -19.19 9.08 -14.57
N GLN A 801 -20.37 8.51 -14.86
CA GLN A 801 -20.63 7.72 -16.07
C GLN A 801 -20.31 8.52 -17.34
N LEU A 802 -19.63 7.89 -18.30
CA LEU A 802 -19.27 8.55 -19.56
C LEU A 802 -20.47 8.70 -20.50
N PRO A 803 -20.53 9.78 -21.32
CA PRO A 803 -19.51 10.81 -21.51
C PRO A 803 -19.57 11.97 -20.50
N HIS A 804 -18.51 12.15 -19.72
CA HIS A 804 -18.33 13.26 -18.77
C HIS A 804 -17.43 14.37 -19.37
N PRO A 805 -17.68 15.67 -19.14
CA PRO A 805 -16.95 16.78 -19.81
C PRO A 805 -15.49 16.98 -19.36
N GLU A 806 -15.06 16.29 -18.31
CA GLU A 806 -13.73 16.41 -17.69
C GLU A 806 -12.91 15.12 -17.80
N CYS A 807 -13.44 14.13 -18.50
CA CYS A 807 -12.84 12.81 -18.70
C CYS A 807 -12.61 12.54 -20.19
N PRO A 808 -11.77 11.56 -20.58
CA PRO A 808 -11.73 11.05 -21.93
C PRO A 808 -13.08 10.45 -22.36
N HIS A 809 -13.17 10.09 -23.65
CA HIS A 809 -14.33 9.40 -24.21
C HIS A 809 -14.39 7.90 -23.87
N LYS A 810 -13.35 7.38 -23.20
CA LYS A 810 -13.18 6.04 -22.63
C LYS A 810 -11.83 5.92 -21.91
N PHE A 811 -11.67 4.91 -21.07
CA PHE A 811 -10.41 4.40 -20.53
C PHE A 811 -10.15 2.98 -21.05
N VAL A 812 -11.16 2.11 -21.01
CA VAL A 812 -11.07 0.70 -21.39
C VAL A 812 -11.22 0.55 -22.90
N CYS A 813 -10.17 0.11 -23.57
CA CYS A 813 -10.20 -0.11 -25.01
C CYS A 813 -10.76 -1.47 -25.40
N ASN A 814 -11.64 -1.45 -26.40
CA ASN A 814 -12.42 -2.61 -26.84
C ASN A 814 -13.31 -3.22 -25.74
N GLY A 815 -13.49 -2.53 -24.61
CA GLY A 815 -14.64 -2.76 -23.75
C GLY A 815 -15.91 -2.63 -24.59
N SER A 816 -16.65 -3.72 -24.68
CA SER A 816 -17.98 -3.74 -25.31
C SER A 816 -19.01 -3.20 -24.33
N ASP A 817 -20.13 -2.68 -24.85
CA ASP A 817 -21.35 -2.40 -24.06
C ASP A 817 -21.88 -3.66 -23.32
N GLU A 818 -21.34 -4.85 -23.63
CA GLU A 818 -21.60 -6.15 -23.02
C GLU A 818 -20.65 -6.50 -21.84
N ASN A 819 -19.54 -5.78 -21.62
CA ASN A 819 -18.70 -5.96 -20.43
C ASN A 819 -19.12 -4.93 -19.37
N HIS A 820 -19.76 -5.40 -18.30
CA HIS A 820 -20.28 -4.56 -17.22
C HIS A 820 -19.16 -4.04 -16.29
N PHE A 821 -18.24 -4.90 -15.85
CA PHE A 821 -17.06 -4.49 -15.08
C PHE A 821 -16.28 -3.36 -15.77
N ALA A 822 -16.08 -3.44 -17.09
CA ALA A 822 -15.46 -2.36 -17.86
C ALA A 822 -16.24 -1.03 -17.75
N GLN A 823 -17.57 -1.04 -17.80
CA GLN A 823 -18.41 0.15 -17.62
C GLN A 823 -18.31 0.73 -16.20
N CYS A 824 -18.10 -0.10 -15.18
CA CYS A 824 -17.78 0.34 -13.84
C CYS A 824 -16.40 1.03 -13.79
N LEU A 825 -15.36 0.45 -14.41
CA LEU A 825 -14.01 1.04 -14.48
C LEU A 825 -14.01 2.40 -15.20
N GLU A 826 -14.77 2.55 -16.28
CA GLU A 826 -14.95 3.83 -16.98
C GLU A 826 -15.42 4.97 -16.04
N ALA A 827 -16.37 4.67 -15.15
CA ALA A 827 -16.86 5.64 -14.17
C ALA A 827 -15.86 5.86 -13.02
N MET A 828 -15.18 4.82 -12.53
CA MET A 828 -14.14 4.93 -11.50
C MET A 828 -12.95 5.79 -11.94
N ASN A 829 -12.46 5.56 -13.15
CA ASN A 829 -11.32 6.29 -13.71
C ASN A 829 -11.70 7.74 -14.05
N CYS A 830 -12.97 7.98 -14.40
CA CYS A 830 -13.49 9.34 -14.53
C CYS A 830 -13.61 10.07 -13.18
N ALA A 831 -14.17 9.42 -12.15
CA ALA A 831 -14.28 9.97 -10.80
C ALA A 831 -12.90 10.36 -10.24
N MET A 832 -11.92 9.46 -10.40
CA MET A 832 -10.54 9.71 -10.04
C MET A 832 -9.93 10.87 -10.82
N MET A 833 -10.12 10.94 -12.14
CA MET A 833 -9.60 12.03 -12.96
C MET A 833 -10.14 13.39 -12.55
N VAL A 834 -11.42 13.47 -12.15
CA VAL A 834 -12.00 14.71 -11.61
C VAL A 834 -11.40 15.04 -10.24
N GLY A 835 -11.47 14.12 -9.27
CA GLY A 835 -10.99 14.35 -7.90
C GLY A 835 -9.48 14.66 -7.82
N MET A 836 -8.66 14.06 -8.68
CA MET A 836 -7.21 14.33 -8.74
C MET A 836 -6.85 15.63 -9.47
N THR A 837 -7.82 16.41 -9.99
CA THR A 837 -7.54 17.75 -10.52
C THR A 837 -7.78 18.80 -9.43
N THR A 838 -6.71 19.39 -8.86
CA THR A 838 -6.80 20.18 -7.60
C THR A 838 -5.96 21.45 -7.60
N TYR A 839 -6.29 22.41 -6.72
CA TYR A 839 -5.56 23.67 -6.56
C TYR A 839 -4.34 23.58 -5.61
N VAL A 840 -3.28 24.35 -5.86
CA VAL A 840 -2.18 24.53 -4.88
C VAL A 840 -2.56 25.57 -3.81
N PHE A 841 -2.20 25.32 -2.54
CA PHE A 841 -2.28 26.32 -1.46
C PHE A 841 -0.96 27.10 -1.29
N ASP A 842 -1.06 28.43 -1.16
CA ASP A 842 0.03 29.31 -0.69
C ASP A 842 0.14 29.25 0.85
N LYS A 843 0.35 28.03 1.39
CA LYS A 843 0.69 27.72 2.80
C LYS A 843 2.01 26.93 2.82
N ASN A 844 2.72 26.94 3.95
CA ASN A 844 3.95 26.13 4.15
C ASN A 844 3.74 24.64 3.85
N ASP A 845 2.57 24.12 4.21
CA ASP A 845 2.20 22.70 4.14
C ASP A 845 1.28 22.42 2.93
N GLY A 846 1.35 23.28 1.91
CA GLY A 846 0.60 23.13 0.67
C GLY A 846 0.92 21.84 -0.09
N ASP A 847 2.14 21.29 0.04
CA ASP A 847 2.50 19.98 -0.52
C ASP A 847 1.78 18.81 0.19
N VAL A 848 1.53 18.95 1.50
CA VAL A 848 0.84 17.93 2.32
C VAL A 848 -0.64 17.88 1.94
N ALA A 849 -1.29 19.04 1.89
CA ALA A 849 -2.67 19.15 1.44
C ALA A 849 -2.85 18.72 -0.02
N LEU A 850 -1.94 19.14 -0.92
CA LEU A 850 -1.98 18.75 -2.34
C LEU A 850 -1.86 17.23 -2.52
N PHE A 851 -1.01 16.55 -1.73
CA PHE A 851 -0.97 15.09 -1.70
C PHE A 851 -2.31 14.52 -1.22
N ASN A 852 -2.80 14.91 -0.02
CA ASN A 852 -4.03 14.33 0.54
C ASN A 852 -5.24 14.54 -0.39
N HIS A 853 -5.37 15.72 -0.99
CA HIS A 853 -6.47 16.06 -1.92
C HIS A 853 -6.46 15.26 -3.22
N GLN A 854 -5.32 14.70 -3.66
CA GLN A 854 -5.28 13.81 -4.83
C GLN A 854 -5.24 12.33 -4.43
N MET A 855 -4.65 12.00 -3.27
CA MET A 855 -4.49 10.63 -2.81
C MET A 855 -5.78 10.04 -2.21
N ILE A 856 -6.68 10.87 -1.66
CA ILE A 856 -8.02 10.43 -1.26
C ILE A 856 -8.81 9.87 -2.46
N PRO A 857 -9.08 10.62 -3.55
CA PRO A 857 -9.82 10.10 -4.70
C PRO A 857 -9.08 8.99 -5.46
N HIS A 858 -7.74 8.94 -5.40
CA HIS A 858 -6.93 7.81 -5.88
C HIS A 858 -7.21 6.53 -5.07
N HIS A 859 -7.16 6.58 -3.73
CA HIS A 859 -7.49 5.41 -2.91
C HIS A 859 -8.98 5.02 -3.02
N GLU A 860 -9.89 5.99 -3.15
CA GLU A 860 -11.32 5.71 -3.35
C GLU A 860 -11.59 5.00 -4.70
N ASN A 861 -10.79 5.28 -5.74
CA ASN A 861 -10.78 4.50 -6.98
C ASN A 861 -10.36 3.05 -6.74
N ALA A 862 -9.22 2.79 -6.09
CA ALA A 862 -8.76 1.42 -5.82
C ALA A 862 -9.73 0.62 -4.94
N VAL A 863 -10.30 1.24 -3.90
CA VAL A 863 -11.33 0.60 -3.06
C VAL A 863 -12.56 0.22 -3.90
N ASN A 864 -13.03 1.12 -4.78
CA ASN A 864 -14.14 0.82 -5.69
C ASN A 864 -13.77 -0.26 -6.74
N MET A 865 -12.56 -0.23 -7.32
CA MET A 865 -12.11 -1.24 -8.29
C MET A 865 -12.07 -2.63 -7.65
N ALA A 866 -11.54 -2.70 -6.42
CA ALA A 866 -11.42 -3.96 -5.72
C ALA A 866 -12.78 -4.53 -5.34
N LYS A 867 -13.71 -3.70 -4.84
CA LYS A 867 -15.11 -4.11 -4.59
C LYS A 867 -15.81 -4.54 -5.88
N ALA A 868 -15.63 -3.83 -6.98
CA ALA A 868 -16.24 -4.22 -8.25
C ALA A 868 -15.76 -5.59 -8.75
N LEU A 869 -14.47 -5.92 -8.57
CA LEU A 869 -13.98 -7.25 -8.95
C LEU A 869 -14.45 -8.36 -7.98
N MET A 870 -14.61 -8.06 -6.68
CA MET A 870 -15.28 -8.98 -5.74
C MET A 870 -16.75 -9.22 -6.14
N HIS A 871 -17.46 -8.16 -6.56
CA HIS A 871 -18.88 -8.19 -6.89
C HIS A 871 -19.21 -8.98 -8.18
N GLU A 872 -18.21 -9.28 -9.01
CA GLU A 872 -18.37 -10.14 -10.19
C GLU A 872 -18.45 -11.65 -9.84
N ASP A 873 -18.13 -12.06 -8.59
CA ASP A 873 -18.17 -13.45 -8.08
C ASP A 873 -17.38 -14.48 -8.93
N ILE A 874 -16.28 -14.03 -9.56
CA ILE A 874 -15.44 -14.83 -10.46
C ILE A 874 -14.21 -15.48 -9.80
N LEU A 875 -14.00 -15.29 -8.50
CA LEU A 875 -12.87 -15.85 -7.75
C LEU A 875 -13.35 -17.01 -6.86
N HIS A 876 -12.58 -18.09 -6.75
CA HIS A 876 -13.01 -19.30 -6.04
C HIS A 876 -12.07 -19.67 -4.88
N CYS A 877 -11.87 -18.72 -3.97
CA CYS A 877 -11.20 -19.01 -2.70
C CYS A 877 -12.15 -19.64 -1.67
N SER A 878 -11.75 -20.77 -1.08
CA SER A 878 -12.49 -21.44 0.01
C SER A 878 -11.69 -21.59 1.31
N ASP A 879 -10.41 -21.19 1.27
CA ASP A 879 -9.48 -21.16 2.39
C ASP A 879 -8.39 -20.13 2.04
N ILE A 880 -8.43 -18.95 2.68
CA ILE A 880 -7.50 -17.85 2.40
C ILE A 880 -6.04 -18.20 2.75
N THR A 881 -5.79 -19.30 3.46
CA THR A 881 -4.44 -19.80 3.73
C THR A 881 -3.81 -20.52 2.52
N SER A 882 -4.58 -20.78 1.46
CA SER A 882 -4.16 -21.45 0.23
C SER A 882 -3.30 -20.56 -0.68
N ASP A 883 -2.25 -21.14 -1.28
CA ASP A 883 -1.37 -20.49 -2.27
C ASP A 883 -1.89 -20.55 -3.72
N THR A 884 -3.20 -20.79 -3.90
CA THR A 884 -3.91 -20.67 -5.18
C THR A 884 -4.08 -19.22 -5.61
N ASP A 885 -3.99 -18.94 -6.90
CA ASP A 885 -4.00 -17.56 -7.43
C ASP A 885 -5.31 -16.83 -7.13
N ASP A 886 -6.47 -17.50 -7.18
CA ASP A 886 -7.76 -16.99 -6.69
C ASP A 886 -7.71 -16.49 -5.24
N CYS A 887 -7.00 -17.18 -4.34
CA CYS A 887 -6.88 -16.79 -2.93
C CYS A 887 -5.86 -15.66 -2.71
N LYS A 888 -4.79 -15.62 -3.52
CA LYS A 888 -3.89 -14.46 -3.57
C LYS A 888 -4.63 -13.22 -4.05
N MET A 889 -5.50 -13.38 -5.05
CA MET A 889 -6.32 -12.30 -5.61
C MET A 889 -7.38 -11.83 -4.61
N ASP A 890 -8.12 -12.74 -4.00
CA ASP A 890 -9.11 -12.43 -2.96
C ASP A 890 -8.46 -11.73 -1.74
N GLY A 891 -7.28 -12.20 -1.31
CA GLY A 891 -6.47 -11.54 -0.29
C GLY A 891 -6.01 -10.14 -0.69
N LEU A 892 -5.47 -9.97 -1.90
CA LEU A 892 -5.08 -8.67 -2.45
C LEU A 892 -6.26 -7.68 -2.46
N LEU A 893 -7.44 -8.12 -2.88
CA LEU A 893 -8.65 -7.28 -2.91
C LEU A 893 -9.09 -6.90 -1.49
N HIS A 894 -9.10 -7.84 -0.55
CA HIS A 894 -9.39 -7.57 0.87
C HIS A 894 -8.36 -6.64 1.52
N GLU A 895 -7.09 -6.70 1.12
CA GLU A 895 -6.05 -5.79 1.60
C GLU A 895 -6.22 -4.38 1.03
N ILE A 896 -6.50 -4.25 -0.28
CA ILE A 896 -6.80 -2.96 -0.92
C ILE A 896 -8.01 -2.29 -0.29
N VAL A 897 -9.15 -2.98 -0.20
CA VAL A 897 -10.41 -2.40 0.32
C VAL A 897 -10.24 -1.88 1.75
N ASN A 898 -9.49 -2.56 2.60
CA ASN A 898 -9.38 -2.19 4.01
C ASN A 898 -8.22 -1.25 4.32
N ASN A 899 -7.01 -1.57 3.86
CA ASN A 899 -5.83 -0.75 4.16
C ASN A 899 -5.96 0.65 3.51
N GLN A 900 -6.47 0.75 2.28
CA GLN A 900 -6.63 2.05 1.63
C GLN A 900 -7.76 2.89 2.25
N ASN A 901 -8.83 2.29 2.77
CA ASN A 901 -9.85 2.97 3.58
C ASN A 901 -9.26 3.56 4.88
N TYR A 902 -8.46 2.79 5.61
CA TYR A 902 -7.74 3.27 6.80
C TYR A 902 -6.73 4.40 6.45
N GLN A 903 -6.12 4.35 5.26
CA GLN A 903 -5.26 5.42 4.76
C GLN A 903 -6.07 6.68 4.37
N ILE A 904 -7.27 6.54 3.80
CA ILE A 904 -8.20 7.67 3.54
C ILE A 904 -8.60 8.36 4.85
N GLN A 905 -8.93 7.61 5.90
CA GLN A 905 -9.30 8.20 7.20
C GLN A 905 -8.15 9.02 7.81
N GLN A 906 -6.90 8.53 7.74
CA GLN A 906 -5.73 9.31 8.14
C GLN A 906 -5.55 10.60 7.31
N MET A 907 -5.71 10.54 5.99
CA MET A 907 -5.59 11.74 5.13
C MET A 907 -6.66 12.79 5.41
N ARG A 908 -7.92 12.37 5.64
CA ARG A 908 -9.02 13.27 6.03
C ARG A 908 -8.77 13.88 7.41
N SER A 909 -8.29 13.09 8.37
CA SER A 909 -7.93 13.56 9.72
C SER A 909 -6.84 14.63 9.70
N ILE A 910 -5.76 14.42 8.94
CA ILE A 910 -4.67 15.40 8.74
C ILE A 910 -5.21 16.70 8.10
N LEU A 911 -6.10 16.60 7.11
CA LEU A 911 -6.72 17.78 6.47
C LEU A 911 -7.57 18.60 7.47
N GLU A 912 -8.33 17.96 8.37
CA GLU A 912 -9.06 18.67 9.43
C GLU A 912 -8.10 19.31 10.45
N GLY A 913 -7.08 18.57 10.92
CA GLY A 913 -6.10 19.02 11.92
C GLY A 913 -5.40 20.32 11.53
N ASP A 914 -4.87 20.38 10.30
CA ASP A 914 -4.19 21.55 9.73
C ASP A 914 -5.16 22.66 9.25
N GLY A 915 -6.47 22.44 9.33
CA GLY A 915 -7.49 23.38 8.86
C GLY A 915 -7.39 23.65 7.35
N PHE A 916 -7.30 22.59 6.56
CA PHE A 916 -7.61 22.61 5.14
C PHE A 916 -9.10 22.25 4.92
N PRO A 917 -9.68 22.54 3.74
CA PRO A 917 -10.95 21.93 3.36
C PRO A 917 -10.76 20.43 3.07
N GLU A 918 -11.85 19.64 3.13
CA GLU A 918 -11.82 18.22 2.74
C GLU A 918 -11.57 18.05 1.23
N PHE A 919 -12.16 18.92 0.40
CA PHE A 919 -12.05 18.95 -1.06
C PHE A 919 -11.41 20.26 -1.55
N ASN A 920 -10.73 20.24 -2.70
CA ASN A 920 -9.99 21.41 -3.21
C ASN A 920 -9.84 21.40 -4.74
N ASP A 921 -10.88 20.90 -5.40
CA ASP A 921 -10.88 20.42 -6.77
C ASP A 921 -10.93 21.59 -7.77
N CYS A 922 -10.43 21.39 -8.98
CA CYS A 922 -10.36 22.40 -10.02
C CYS A 922 -10.81 21.86 -11.38
N ILE A 923 -11.82 22.50 -11.97
CA ILE A 923 -12.47 22.01 -13.20
C ILE A 923 -11.49 22.01 -14.40
N VAL A 924 -11.11 20.83 -14.91
CA VAL A 924 -10.20 20.61 -16.06
C VAL A 924 -10.96 19.97 -17.21
N ASN A 925 -11.51 20.79 -18.11
CA ASN A 925 -12.32 20.32 -19.24
C ASN A 925 -11.51 19.54 -20.29
N ILE A 926 -11.86 18.26 -20.50
CA ILE A 926 -11.35 17.41 -21.58
C ILE A 926 -12.43 17.29 -22.66
N ARG A 927 -12.56 18.36 -23.47
CA ARG A 927 -13.62 18.48 -24.49
C ARG A 927 -13.69 17.25 -25.41
N PRO A 928 -14.81 16.53 -25.53
CA PRO A 928 -14.92 15.44 -26.50
C PRO A 928 -14.57 15.93 -27.93
N SER A 929 -13.74 15.18 -28.65
CA SER A 929 -13.21 15.55 -29.97
C SER A 929 -14.22 15.39 -31.12
N TYR A 930 -15.43 15.90 -30.91
CA TYR A 930 -16.55 15.85 -31.83
C TYR A 930 -16.91 17.27 -32.32
N HIS A 931 -17.13 17.39 -33.64
CA HIS A 931 -17.53 18.62 -34.35
C HIS A 931 -16.48 19.73 -34.58
N LEU A 932 -15.31 19.35 -35.09
CA LEU A 932 -14.64 20.13 -36.15
C LEU A 932 -14.96 19.55 -37.54
N ARG A 933 -16.22 19.71 -37.98
CA ARG A 933 -16.60 19.65 -39.41
C ARG A 933 -17.32 20.95 -39.76
N ALA A 934 -16.89 21.56 -40.87
CA ALA A 934 -17.41 22.82 -41.41
C ALA A 934 -18.60 22.61 -42.37
#